data_AF-A0A1G2Y5J1-F1
#
_entry.id   AF-A0A1G2Y5J1-F1
#
_cell.length_a   1.000
_cell.length_b   1.000
_cell.length_c   1.000
_cell.angle_alpha   90.00
_cell.angle_beta   90.00
_cell.angle_gamma   90.00
#
_symmetry.space_group_name_H-M   'P 1'
#
loop_
_entity.id
_entity.type
_entity.pdbx_description
1 polymer ?
#
loop_
_entity_poly.entity_id
_entity_poly.type
_entity_poly.pdbx_seq_one_letter_code
_entity_poly.pdbx_strand_id
1 'polypeptide(L)'
;YYELAAVDAEYDGLLNTVSADLTAYKGETLTFILEAEACGSSAYCWASWKDAKIVTYGNPVEVVYDFVANATKGSFATGAGAIPWGNANADGHCYLYSGNLENNQSYTSIFTHPDYGAVPSHVLNAVFNNVIIPNNLTNVQFTATVGFASGASGTDGVTFNVYVIRDAQYTLLCTKTKTYDSTLATITGNLSGYQGQNITIMLQVLPGATVTDDWACWTAAKITGQLPMQLHVSDFGAVANDGIDDVAVLNTVINNAKIIQPAEIYFDDGTYNFSNVWNITGLHNTNIKGYSHHTPTNIINSNPAASTFLIIGCRNINTRNFVIDYNPLPFTQGTISNLSGNTFTLTLDSGFPQLDESRFTSNLSICLGIYKDPSMSVTGRITAGSDGYTGITTAPVKLSAGVYQISVSGVTGAANGQKFTYHAVGGHACGVGSEPNSHIAWDNVTLYSSPFMGFVATNVEKLFVRKCNVIIKPGTNRLQSANADGVHTVDCKNGPDVTNSTFEALGDDGVNVAGSGGRILAQTSPTRLSIYPYGRTYSIGERLVLFTPSTGTLGYANGVTVTARYAPVTINGYLCEDVELSSTPAATIVVGWDNDKMFSIDCTGNNYLIKDCIFRNSRGRGVLGNGFYGVVTNNTFTGLSNSAVRIANGSYWDEGLVSKGISIKNNTITDCGLSMGEIAWYYASQIFVAALKGTNEDPSTSIIQGSISITNNTITNWPRNAIYVCSSDSVTISGNTMTNYYPSTGPKSPNSWRGIMFFDNCSNIAVTRNTVIDQRPSSGTYLINGVLFRKGFTGNLTESGNSFTDNYSGNNIRDVSSY
;
A
#
# COMPACT_ATOMS: atom_id res chain seq x y z
N TYR A 1 39.01 -31.04 16.96
CA TYR A 1 38.38 -29.79 16.48
C TYR A 1 36.93 -30.11 16.18
N TYR A 2 36.00 -29.21 16.48
CA TYR A 2 34.62 -29.35 16.04
C TYR A 2 34.48 -28.51 14.78
N GLU A 3 34.02 -29.11 13.68
CA GLU A 3 33.66 -28.36 12.49
C GLU A 3 32.42 -27.53 12.81
N LEU A 4 32.58 -26.20 12.80
CA LEU A 4 31.50 -25.27 13.10
C LEU A 4 30.65 -24.97 11.86
N ALA A 5 31.30 -24.87 10.71
CA ALA A 5 30.69 -24.71 9.39
C ALA A 5 31.73 -24.95 8.30
N ALA A 6 31.28 -25.37 7.13
CA ALA A 6 32.08 -25.55 5.94
C ALA A 6 31.30 -25.10 4.69
N VAL A 7 32.03 -24.73 3.64
CA VAL A 7 31.47 -24.45 2.33
C VAL A 7 32.45 -24.94 1.26
N ASP A 8 31.93 -25.58 0.22
CA ASP A 8 32.70 -25.86 -0.98
C ASP A 8 32.73 -24.58 -1.83
N ALA A 9 33.93 -24.08 -2.13
CA ALA A 9 34.12 -22.87 -2.91
C ALA A 9 34.69 -23.21 -4.30
N GLU A 10 34.03 -22.75 -5.35
CA GLU A 10 34.50 -22.84 -6.73
C GLU A 10 35.12 -21.51 -7.19
N TYR A 11 36.07 -21.55 -8.12
CA TYR A 11 36.63 -20.34 -8.73
C TYR A 11 35.67 -19.79 -9.79
N ASP A 12 34.69 -19.03 -9.35
CA ASP A 12 33.66 -18.38 -10.18
C ASP A 12 33.73 -16.85 -10.17
N GLY A 13 34.70 -16.28 -9.43
CA GLY A 13 34.88 -14.85 -9.24
C GLY A 13 34.05 -14.25 -8.10
N LEU A 14 33.34 -15.07 -7.32
CA LEU A 14 32.53 -14.67 -6.17
C LEU A 14 33.21 -15.04 -4.85
N LEU A 15 32.79 -14.40 -3.75
CA LEU A 15 33.20 -14.77 -2.40
C LEU A 15 32.13 -15.67 -1.77
N ASN A 16 32.57 -16.79 -1.21
CA ASN A 16 31.71 -17.67 -0.41
C ASN A 16 31.73 -17.24 1.06
N THR A 17 30.59 -17.36 1.73
CA THR A 17 30.46 -17.03 3.16
C THR A 17 30.33 -18.30 3.97
N VAL A 18 31.15 -18.44 5.02
CA VAL A 18 31.03 -19.47 6.06
C VAL A 18 30.59 -18.78 7.34
N SER A 19 29.51 -19.24 7.96
CA SER A 19 29.02 -18.72 9.24
C SER A 19 28.60 -19.85 10.17
N ALA A 20 28.82 -19.67 11.47
CA ALA A 20 28.44 -20.62 12.51
C ALA A 20 27.88 -19.91 13.74
N ASP A 21 26.89 -20.52 14.39
CA ASP A 21 26.34 -20.02 15.65
C ASP A 21 27.27 -20.38 16.82
N LEU A 22 27.74 -19.35 17.53
CA LEU A 22 28.64 -19.49 18.68
C LEU A 22 27.91 -19.38 20.03
N THR A 23 26.57 -19.30 20.03
CA THR A 23 25.76 -19.06 21.24
C THR A 23 26.01 -20.09 22.33
N ALA A 24 26.23 -21.36 21.96
CA ALA A 24 26.51 -22.45 22.89
C ALA A 24 27.79 -22.25 23.73
N TYR A 25 28.69 -21.37 23.29
CA TYR A 25 30.01 -21.15 23.88
C TYR A 25 30.11 -19.81 24.63
N LYS A 26 28.96 -19.20 24.97
CA LYS A 26 28.93 -17.88 25.59
C LYS A 26 29.64 -17.87 26.95
N GLY A 27 30.62 -16.98 27.09
CA GLY A 27 31.43 -16.86 28.31
C GLY A 27 32.66 -17.75 28.34
N GLU A 28 32.89 -18.54 27.28
CA GLU A 28 34.07 -19.37 27.12
C GLU A 28 35.15 -18.66 26.29
N THR A 29 36.41 -19.05 26.47
CA THR A 29 37.52 -18.63 25.59
C THR A 29 37.68 -19.66 24.47
N LEU A 30 37.54 -19.21 23.22
CA LEU A 30 37.58 -20.08 22.05
C LEU A 30 38.86 -19.85 21.22
N THR A 31 39.36 -20.93 20.61
CA THR A 31 40.40 -20.87 19.58
C THR A 31 39.76 -21.25 18.25
N PHE A 32 39.84 -20.36 17.26
CA PHE A 32 39.31 -20.59 15.92
C PHE A 32 40.42 -21.05 14.98
N ILE A 33 40.11 -22.05 14.15
CA ILE A 33 40.97 -22.50 13.06
C ILE A 33 40.21 -22.23 11.77
N LEU A 34 40.84 -21.47 10.89
CA LEU A 34 40.35 -21.25 9.53
C LEU A 34 41.11 -22.20 8.62
N GLU A 35 40.41 -23.22 8.13
CA GLU A 35 40.97 -24.29 7.33
C GLU A 35 40.46 -24.20 5.89
N ALA A 36 41.34 -24.43 4.92
CA ALA A 36 40.98 -24.49 3.51
C ALA A 36 41.57 -25.77 2.93
N GLU A 37 40.68 -26.66 2.48
CA GLU A 37 41.05 -27.95 1.90
C GLU A 37 40.88 -27.93 0.37
N ALA A 38 41.82 -28.52 -0.35
CA ALA A 38 41.67 -28.67 -1.80
C ALA A 38 40.75 -29.86 -2.08
N CYS A 39 39.66 -29.65 -2.84
CA CYS A 39 38.72 -30.70 -3.24
C CYS A 39 39.31 -31.74 -4.23
N GLY A 40 40.61 -31.70 -4.49
CA GLY A 40 41.30 -32.54 -5.47
C GLY A 40 42.80 -32.24 -5.54
N SER A 41 43.30 -31.91 -6.74
CA SER A 41 44.71 -31.54 -6.92
C SER A 41 45.02 -30.21 -6.25
N SER A 42 46.07 -30.16 -5.42
CA SER A 42 46.52 -28.91 -4.77
C SER A 42 47.25 -27.95 -5.72
N ALA A 43 47.62 -28.40 -6.93
CA ALA A 43 48.19 -27.52 -7.93
C ALA A 43 47.14 -26.48 -8.33
N TYR A 44 47.41 -25.21 -8.01
CA TYR A 44 46.59 -24.02 -8.31
C TYR A 44 45.37 -23.75 -7.39
N CYS A 45 45.21 -24.49 -6.28
CA CYS A 45 44.17 -24.20 -5.28
C CYS A 45 44.66 -23.14 -4.28
N TRP A 46 44.57 -21.87 -4.66
CA TRP A 46 44.80 -20.75 -3.73
C TRP A 46 43.48 -20.26 -3.14
N ALA A 47 43.39 -20.24 -1.81
CA ALA A 47 42.26 -19.70 -1.08
C ALA A 47 42.73 -18.56 -0.16
N SER A 48 41.85 -17.59 0.08
CA SER A 48 42.12 -16.49 1.00
C SER A 48 40.89 -16.15 1.83
N TRP A 49 41.09 -15.90 3.12
CA TRP A 49 40.08 -15.34 4.00
C TRP A 49 40.18 -13.81 3.98
N LYS A 50 39.07 -13.12 3.68
CA LYS A 50 39.06 -11.65 3.57
C LYS A 50 38.59 -10.96 4.86
N ASP A 51 37.54 -11.47 5.51
CA ASP A 51 36.86 -10.79 6.63
C ASP A 51 36.42 -11.76 7.74
N ALA A 52 37.37 -12.54 8.29
CA ALA A 52 37.08 -13.44 9.41
C ALA A 52 36.87 -12.66 10.73
N LYS A 53 35.61 -12.42 11.09
CA LYS A 53 35.22 -11.68 12.30
C LYS A 53 34.23 -12.46 13.16
N ILE A 54 34.38 -12.38 14.48
CA ILE A 54 33.29 -12.71 15.41
C ILE A 54 32.35 -11.51 15.41
N VAL A 55 31.16 -11.71 14.85
CA VAL A 55 30.09 -10.71 14.90
C VAL A 55 29.21 -11.02 16.09
N THR A 56 29.18 -10.11 17.07
CA THR A 56 28.21 -10.15 18.14
C THR A 56 26.88 -9.63 17.63
N TYR A 57 26.01 -10.54 17.19
CA TYR A 57 24.62 -10.25 16.91
C TYR A 57 23.80 -10.25 18.20
N GLY A 58 24.15 -9.37 19.13
CA GLY A 58 23.31 -9.10 20.29
C GLY A 58 22.35 -7.99 19.92
N ASN A 59 21.04 -8.25 19.91
CA ASN A 59 20.06 -7.16 19.85
C ASN A 59 20.33 -6.20 21.01
N PRO A 60 20.66 -4.92 20.78
CA PRO A 60 20.76 -3.96 21.86
C PRO A 60 19.44 -3.96 22.64
N VAL A 61 19.54 -4.10 23.96
CA VAL A 61 18.38 -4.05 24.85
C VAL A 61 18.03 -2.59 25.09
N GLU A 62 16.89 -2.15 24.59
CA GLU A 62 16.34 -0.83 24.82
C GLU A 62 15.38 -0.86 26.02
N VAL A 63 15.50 0.13 26.92
CA VAL A 63 14.55 0.31 28.02
C VAL A 63 13.34 1.07 27.49
N VAL A 64 12.21 0.38 27.40
CA VAL A 64 10.92 0.94 26.95
C VAL A 64 10.27 1.78 28.04
N TYR A 65 10.28 1.29 29.27
CA TYR A 65 9.73 1.98 30.42
C TYR A 65 10.46 1.56 31.69
N ASP A 66 10.88 2.52 32.50
CA ASP A 66 11.54 2.26 33.79
C ASP A 66 10.61 2.64 34.93
N PHE A 67 10.05 1.64 35.63
CA PHE A 67 9.07 1.88 36.68
C PHE A 67 9.70 2.52 37.92
N VAL A 68 10.95 2.17 38.24
CA VAL A 68 11.66 2.75 39.38
C VAL A 68 11.95 4.23 39.14
N ALA A 69 12.42 4.58 37.94
CA ALA A 69 12.65 5.96 37.56
C ALA A 69 11.35 6.79 37.44
N ASN A 70 10.22 6.14 37.14
CA ASN A 70 8.91 6.78 37.00
C ASN A 70 7.98 6.52 38.19
N ALA A 71 8.50 6.10 39.34
CA ALA A 71 7.66 5.61 40.43
C ALA A 71 6.65 6.66 40.93
N THR A 72 7.01 7.95 40.90
CA THR A 72 6.11 9.07 41.26
C THR A 72 4.90 9.24 40.32
N LYS A 73 4.91 8.63 39.13
CA LYS A 73 3.80 8.68 38.16
C LYS A 73 2.76 7.57 38.38
N GLY A 74 3.04 6.61 39.27
CA GLY A 74 2.09 5.57 39.62
C GLY A 74 0.91 6.11 40.43
N SER A 75 -0.26 5.51 40.25
CA SER A 75 -1.39 5.64 41.16
C SER A 75 -1.38 4.45 42.11
N PHE A 76 -1.42 4.70 43.41
CA PHE A 76 -1.26 3.66 44.43
C PHE A 76 -2.54 3.50 45.24
N ALA A 77 -2.94 2.25 45.46
CA ALA A 77 -4.13 1.94 46.25
C ALA A 77 -3.97 0.60 46.95
N THR A 78 -4.62 0.48 48.11
CA THR A 78 -4.85 -0.78 48.80
C THR A 78 -6.33 -1.12 48.77
N GLY A 79 -6.75 -2.24 49.36
CA GLY A 79 -8.18 -2.54 49.47
C GLY A 79 -8.94 -1.56 50.38
N ALA A 80 -8.24 -0.76 51.19
CA ALA A 80 -8.81 0.31 52.00
C ALA A 80 -9.03 1.62 51.22
N GLY A 81 -8.36 1.81 50.07
CA GLY A 81 -8.52 2.99 49.22
C GLY A 81 -7.22 3.48 48.59
N ALA A 82 -7.26 4.67 48.00
CA ALA A 82 -6.08 5.30 47.39
C ALA A 82 -5.09 5.79 48.45
N ILE A 83 -3.80 5.55 48.24
CA ILE A 83 -2.72 6.01 49.12
C ILE A 83 -1.80 7.00 48.39
N PRO A 84 -1.37 8.10 49.04
CA PRO A 84 -0.48 9.08 48.42
C PRO A 84 0.97 8.57 48.35
N TRP A 85 1.64 8.82 47.21
CA TRP A 85 3.06 8.53 47.04
C TRP A 85 3.94 9.23 48.09
N GLY A 86 4.89 8.50 48.67
CA GLY A 86 5.86 9.04 49.62
C GLY A 86 5.39 9.04 51.08
N ASN A 87 4.16 8.61 51.38
CA ASN A 87 3.60 8.62 52.73
C ASN A 87 3.40 7.21 53.30
N ALA A 88 3.61 7.12 54.60
CA ALA A 88 3.26 6.00 55.46
C ALA A 88 1.95 6.33 56.19
N ASN A 89 0.89 5.53 56.02
CA ASN A 89 -0.30 5.64 56.86
C ASN A 89 -0.84 4.24 57.22
N ALA A 90 -1.93 4.19 57.99
CA ALA A 90 -2.55 2.92 58.40
C ALA A 90 -3.03 2.06 57.21
N ASP A 91 -3.25 2.69 56.05
CA ASP A 91 -3.79 2.08 54.84
C ASP A 91 -2.69 1.54 53.90
N GLY A 92 -1.40 1.66 54.26
CA GLY A 92 -0.27 1.07 53.54
C GLY A 92 0.93 2.01 53.33
N HIS A 93 1.93 1.54 52.58
CA HIS A 93 3.11 2.32 52.23
C HIS A 93 3.48 2.20 50.75
N CYS A 94 3.81 3.32 50.11
CA CYS A 94 4.53 3.29 48.85
C CYS A 94 5.45 4.51 48.67
N TYR A 95 6.75 4.23 48.43
CA TYR A 95 7.77 5.26 48.24
C TYR A 95 9.01 4.66 47.54
N LEU A 96 9.94 5.52 47.14
CA LEU A 96 11.24 5.08 46.61
C LEU A 96 12.19 4.76 47.77
N TYR A 97 12.53 3.48 47.94
CA TYR A 97 13.48 3.02 48.94
C TYR A 97 14.89 2.96 48.34
N SER A 98 15.87 3.48 49.07
CA SER A 98 17.29 3.35 48.75
C SER A 98 18.00 2.79 49.97
N GLY A 99 18.35 1.51 49.93
CA GLY A 99 18.91 0.80 51.06
C GLY A 99 19.11 -0.69 50.77
N ASN A 100 19.48 -1.44 51.81
CA ASN A 100 19.76 -2.85 51.68
C ASN A 100 18.47 -3.66 51.52
N LEU A 101 18.45 -4.58 50.56
CA LEU A 101 17.43 -5.62 50.47
C LEU A 101 17.89 -6.89 51.22
N GLU A 102 17.06 -7.92 51.29
CA GLU A 102 17.29 -9.15 52.05
C GLU A 102 18.61 -9.89 51.72
N ASN A 103 19.20 -9.64 50.56
CA ASN A 103 20.52 -10.19 50.17
C ASN A 103 21.72 -9.35 50.68
N ASN A 104 21.47 -8.38 51.55
CA ASN A 104 22.45 -7.43 52.10
C ASN A 104 23.17 -6.55 51.04
N GLN A 105 22.60 -6.40 49.85
CA GLN A 105 23.07 -5.45 48.84
C GLN A 105 22.14 -4.24 48.74
N SER A 106 22.71 -3.08 48.41
CA SER A 106 21.99 -1.82 48.30
C SER A 106 21.36 -1.63 46.92
N TYR A 107 20.09 -1.25 46.88
CA TYR A 107 19.34 -0.98 45.65
C TYR A 107 18.48 0.26 45.78
N THR A 108 18.06 0.81 44.64
CA THR A 108 16.92 1.74 44.55
C THR A 108 15.71 0.97 44.05
N SER A 109 14.61 1.03 44.78
CA SER A 109 13.45 0.16 44.56
C SER A 109 12.14 0.89 44.86
N ILE A 110 11.07 0.47 44.19
CA ILE A 110 9.72 0.83 44.62
C ILE A 110 9.41 -0.03 45.84
N PHE A 111 9.29 0.60 47.00
CA PHE A 111 8.85 -0.05 48.22
C PHE A 111 7.32 -0.05 48.25
N THR A 112 6.78 -1.17 48.67
CA THR A 112 5.33 -1.43 48.72
C THR A 112 5.00 -2.23 49.96
N HIS A 113 3.98 -1.81 50.70
CA HIS A 113 3.42 -2.56 51.82
C HIS A 113 1.88 -2.50 51.77
N PRO A 114 1.17 -3.64 51.86
CA PRO A 114 -0.30 -3.68 51.98
C PRO A 114 -0.84 -2.89 53.19
N ASP A 115 -2.15 -2.69 53.30
CA ASP A 115 -2.76 -2.05 54.47
C ASP A 115 -2.55 -2.88 55.76
N TYR A 116 -2.43 -2.21 56.91
CA TYR A 116 -2.31 -2.88 58.23
C TYR A 116 -3.68 -3.32 58.81
N GLY A 117 -4.74 -3.36 57.98
CA GLY A 117 -6.15 -3.58 58.33
C GLY A 117 -6.54 -5.03 58.63
N ALA A 118 -7.80 -5.42 58.40
CA ALA A 118 -8.28 -6.81 58.59
C ALA A 118 -8.76 -7.44 57.27
N VAL A 119 -8.37 -8.70 57.02
CA VAL A 119 -8.67 -9.54 55.85
C VAL A 119 -10.17 -9.45 55.47
N PRO A 120 -10.56 -9.15 54.19
CA PRO A 120 -9.88 -9.55 52.95
C PRO A 120 -9.40 -8.40 52.05
N SER A 121 -9.16 -7.20 52.57
CA SER A 121 -8.75 -6.01 51.79
C SER A 121 -7.24 -5.89 51.51
N HIS A 122 -6.42 -6.87 51.90
CA HIS A 122 -4.98 -6.71 51.86
C HIS A 122 -4.37 -6.92 50.48
N VAL A 123 -4.16 -5.82 49.79
CA VAL A 123 -3.47 -5.75 48.51
C VAL A 123 -2.78 -4.41 48.43
N LEU A 124 -1.68 -4.32 47.70
CA LEU A 124 -1.20 -3.04 47.18
C LEU A 124 -1.11 -3.10 45.66
N ASN A 125 -1.72 -2.11 45.01
CA ASN A 125 -1.69 -1.93 43.56
C ASN A 125 -0.95 -0.63 43.22
N ALA A 126 0.07 -0.72 42.38
CA ALA A 126 0.76 0.40 41.75
C ALA A 126 0.43 0.42 40.25
N VAL A 127 -0.38 1.38 39.82
CA VAL A 127 -0.92 1.46 38.45
C VAL A 127 -0.19 2.55 37.66
N PHE A 128 0.41 2.16 36.54
CA PHE A 128 1.11 3.05 35.61
C PHE A 128 0.33 3.13 34.30
N ASN A 129 -0.19 4.32 34.01
CA ASN A 129 -0.95 4.60 32.80
C ASN A 129 -0.03 5.13 31.68
N ASN A 130 -0.53 5.06 30.44
CA ASN A 130 0.12 5.61 29.26
C ASN A 130 1.49 5.00 28.94
N VAL A 131 1.62 3.68 29.14
CA VAL A 131 2.85 2.94 28.80
C VAL A 131 2.74 2.49 27.35
N ILE A 132 3.51 3.14 26.47
CA ILE A 132 3.51 2.83 25.03
C ILE A 132 4.54 1.72 24.76
N ILE A 133 4.08 0.60 24.20
CA ILE A 133 4.98 -0.47 23.76
C ILE A 133 5.41 -0.18 22.31
N PRO A 134 6.70 0.03 22.03
CA PRO A 134 7.17 0.33 20.69
C PRO A 134 6.92 -0.82 19.72
N ASN A 135 6.59 -0.49 18.47
CA ASN A 135 6.38 -1.48 17.41
C ASN A 135 7.68 -1.92 16.72
N ASN A 136 8.80 -1.25 17.00
CA ASN A 136 10.11 -1.48 16.39
C ASN A 136 11.03 -2.36 17.24
N LEU A 137 10.60 -2.82 18.43
CA LEU A 137 11.40 -3.67 19.33
C LEU A 137 10.85 -5.08 19.37
N THR A 138 11.71 -6.08 19.42
CA THR A 138 11.35 -7.48 19.67
C THR A 138 11.44 -7.88 21.12
N ASN A 139 10.89 -9.06 21.42
CA ASN A 139 11.04 -9.71 22.71
C ASN A 139 10.76 -8.73 23.86
N VAL A 140 9.68 -7.96 23.71
CA VAL A 140 9.37 -6.92 24.68
C VAL A 140 8.88 -7.60 25.94
N GLN A 141 9.57 -7.38 27.04
CA GLN A 141 9.31 -8.04 28.30
C GLN A 141 9.27 -7.03 29.43
N PHE A 142 8.32 -7.21 30.33
CA PHE A 142 8.47 -6.72 31.69
C PHE A 142 9.48 -7.61 32.40
N THR A 143 10.44 -7.02 33.11
CA THR A 143 11.32 -7.72 34.04
C THR A 143 11.46 -6.91 35.32
N ALA A 144 11.43 -7.57 36.46
CA ALA A 144 11.82 -6.97 37.73
C ALA A 144 12.57 -8.00 38.58
N THR A 145 13.42 -7.50 39.46
CA THR A 145 13.94 -8.26 40.59
C THR A 145 13.14 -7.85 41.83
N VAL A 146 12.61 -8.83 42.55
CA VAL A 146 11.69 -8.64 43.66
C VAL A 146 12.19 -9.35 44.91
N GLY A 147 11.85 -8.81 46.07
CA GLY A 147 12.24 -9.33 47.37
C GLY A 147 11.79 -8.37 48.47
N PHE A 148 12.45 -8.43 49.61
CA PHE A 148 12.10 -7.61 50.78
C PHE A 148 13.20 -6.60 51.14
N ALA A 149 12.80 -5.49 51.77
CA ALA A 149 13.74 -4.62 52.46
C ALA A 149 14.43 -5.37 53.61
N SER A 150 15.72 -5.08 53.84
CA SER A 150 16.50 -5.73 54.89
C SER A 150 15.84 -5.59 56.26
N GLY A 151 15.71 -6.70 56.98
CA GLY A 151 15.14 -6.74 58.33
C GLY A 151 13.65 -7.11 58.37
N ALA A 152 13.03 -7.40 57.22
CA ALA A 152 11.65 -7.88 57.11
C ALA A 152 11.47 -9.34 57.60
N SER A 153 12.02 -9.69 58.76
CA SER A 153 12.04 -11.07 59.27
C SER A 153 10.68 -11.57 59.76
N GLY A 154 9.70 -10.69 59.96
CA GLY A 154 8.35 -11.04 60.39
C GLY A 154 7.38 -11.46 59.28
N THR A 155 7.76 -11.33 58.00
CA THR A 155 6.91 -11.69 56.85
C THR A 155 6.72 -13.19 56.74
N ASP A 156 5.49 -13.61 56.46
CA ASP A 156 5.15 -14.97 56.03
C ASP A 156 5.13 -15.12 54.50
N GLY A 157 5.56 -14.08 53.78
CA GLY A 157 5.75 -14.05 52.34
C GLY A 157 4.71 -13.21 51.61
N VAL A 158 5.04 -12.77 50.39
CA VAL A 158 4.14 -12.01 49.52
C VAL A 158 4.10 -12.61 48.11
N THR A 159 3.03 -12.34 47.39
CA THR A 159 2.90 -12.65 45.96
C THR A 159 2.93 -11.37 45.12
N PHE A 160 3.92 -11.28 44.25
CA PHE A 160 4.08 -10.24 43.24
C PHE A 160 3.30 -10.63 41.98
N ASN A 161 2.36 -9.80 41.54
CA ASN A 161 1.62 -9.96 40.30
C ASN A 161 1.84 -8.76 39.38
N VAL A 162 1.86 -9.00 38.08
CA VAL A 162 1.91 -7.94 37.07
C VAL A 162 0.72 -8.13 36.14
N TYR A 163 -0.07 -7.08 35.95
CA TYR A 163 -1.22 -7.10 35.05
C TYR A 163 -1.07 -6.08 33.93
N VAL A 164 -1.60 -6.42 32.76
CA VAL A 164 -1.94 -5.47 31.70
C VAL A 164 -3.44 -5.17 31.79
N ILE A 165 -3.82 -3.90 31.80
CA ILE A 165 -5.21 -3.44 31.86
C ILE A 165 -5.58 -2.77 30.53
N ARG A 166 -6.65 -3.24 29.88
CA ARG A 166 -7.25 -2.64 28.68
C ARG A 166 -8.77 -2.76 28.72
N ASP A 167 -9.50 -1.71 28.38
CA ASP A 167 -10.98 -1.73 28.30
C ASP A 167 -11.65 -2.35 29.54
N ALA A 168 -11.13 -2.01 30.72
CA ALA A 168 -11.50 -2.55 32.04
C ALA A 168 -11.25 -4.07 32.26
N GLN A 169 -10.58 -4.76 31.32
CA GLN A 169 -10.13 -6.14 31.47
C GLN A 169 -8.72 -6.21 32.05
N TYR A 170 -8.53 -7.10 33.04
CA TYR A 170 -7.25 -7.34 33.71
C TYR A 170 -6.66 -8.65 33.20
N THR A 171 -5.53 -8.57 32.49
CA THR A 171 -4.79 -9.75 32.02
C THR A 171 -3.57 -9.96 32.89
N LEU A 172 -3.49 -11.08 33.63
CA LEU A 172 -2.30 -11.43 34.41
C LEU A 172 -1.15 -11.75 33.45
N LEU A 173 -0.06 -10.98 33.56
CA LEU A 173 1.11 -11.10 32.71
C LEU A 173 2.14 -12.07 33.29
N CYS A 174 2.42 -11.95 34.59
CA CYS A 174 3.32 -12.84 35.32
C CYS A 174 3.07 -12.73 36.84
N THR A 175 3.47 -13.77 37.58
CA THR A 175 3.32 -13.85 39.04
C THR A 175 4.54 -14.51 39.68
N LYS A 176 4.88 -14.12 40.91
CA LYS A 176 5.97 -14.70 41.70
C LYS A 176 5.68 -14.57 43.19
N THR A 177 5.60 -15.68 43.91
CA THR A 177 5.57 -15.70 45.38
C THR A 177 6.98 -15.74 45.95
N LYS A 178 7.23 -15.00 47.04
CA LYS A 178 8.54 -14.87 47.69
C LYS A 178 8.39 -14.82 49.21
N THR A 179 9.27 -15.52 49.91
CA THR A 179 9.46 -15.48 51.37
C THR A 179 10.79 -14.79 51.69
N TYR A 180 10.97 -14.26 52.91
CA TYR A 180 12.25 -13.68 53.32
C TYR A 180 13.29 -14.79 53.53
N ASP A 181 14.20 -14.98 52.57
CA ASP A 181 15.15 -16.11 52.55
C ASP A 181 16.60 -15.66 52.25
N SER A 182 16.86 -14.35 52.32
CA SER A 182 18.15 -13.72 52.03
C SER A 182 18.58 -13.77 50.55
N THR A 183 17.65 -14.08 49.63
CA THR A 183 17.88 -14.04 48.18
C THR A 183 16.83 -13.17 47.48
N LEU A 184 17.12 -12.65 46.30
CA LEU A 184 16.14 -11.94 45.47
C LEU A 184 15.62 -12.87 44.36
N ALA A 185 14.40 -12.64 43.89
CA ALA A 185 13.79 -13.39 42.80
C ALA A 185 13.59 -12.52 41.55
N THR A 186 13.73 -13.10 40.36
CA THR A 186 13.35 -12.43 39.11
C THR A 186 11.93 -12.81 38.72
N ILE A 187 11.16 -11.82 38.26
CA ILE A 187 9.83 -11.97 37.66
C ILE A 187 9.86 -11.35 36.25
N THR A 188 9.33 -12.09 35.27
CA THR A 188 9.38 -11.70 33.85
C THR A 188 8.05 -12.01 33.17
N GLY A 189 7.57 -11.08 32.34
CA GLY A 189 6.29 -11.17 31.65
C GLY A 189 6.39 -10.73 30.18
N ASN A 190 5.84 -11.52 29.26
CA ASN A 190 5.94 -11.26 27.82
C ASN A 190 4.92 -10.20 27.34
N LEU A 191 5.40 -9.05 26.90
CA LEU A 191 4.60 -7.94 26.38
C LEU A 191 4.60 -7.85 24.85
N SER A 192 5.18 -8.82 24.14
CA SER A 192 5.30 -8.76 22.67
C SER A 192 3.94 -8.67 21.96
N GLY A 193 2.87 -9.24 22.55
CA GLY A 193 1.50 -9.13 22.01
C GLY A 193 0.86 -7.72 22.12
N TYR A 194 1.55 -6.78 22.78
CA TYR A 194 1.07 -5.41 22.99
C TYR A 194 1.85 -4.36 22.18
N GLN A 195 2.75 -4.78 21.27
CA GLN A 195 3.51 -3.88 20.39
C GLN A 195 2.61 -2.89 19.63
N GLY A 196 3.05 -1.63 19.58
CA GLY A 196 2.33 -0.52 18.96
C GLY A 196 1.15 0.02 19.77
N GLN A 197 0.86 -0.55 20.96
CA GLN A 197 -0.29 -0.18 21.76
C GLN A 197 0.10 0.69 22.94
N ASN A 198 -0.84 1.53 23.36
CA ASN A 198 -0.79 2.23 24.64
C ASN A 198 -1.52 1.39 25.70
N ILE A 199 -0.83 0.98 26.76
CA ILE A 199 -1.37 0.10 27.79
C ILE A 199 -1.22 0.69 29.19
N THR A 200 -1.99 0.13 30.13
CA THR A 200 -1.81 0.35 31.57
C THR A 200 -1.18 -0.90 32.19
N ILE A 201 -0.13 -0.71 33.00
CA ILE A 201 0.52 -1.79 33.75
C ILE A 201 0.21 -1.61 35.24
N MET A 202 -0.16 -2.69 35.91
CA MET A 202 -0.33 -2.71 37.36
C MET A 202 0.66 -3.68 37.99
N LEU A 203 1.50 -3.17 38.91
CA LEU A 203 2.34 -3.97 39.79
C LEU A 203 1.57 -4.17 41.09
N GLN A 204 1.28 -5.42 41.44
CA GLN A 204 0.46 -5.77 42.60
C GLN A 204 1.27 -6.62 43.58
N VAL A 205 1.11 -6.34 44.87
CA VAL A 205 1.60 -7.17 45.96
C VAL A 205 0.41 -7.66 46.77
N LEU A 206 0.29 -8.98 46.89
CA LEU A 206 -0.65 -9.65 47.79
C LEU A 206 0.14 -10.20 48.98
N PRO A 207 -0.30 -9.98 50.22
CA PRO A 207 0.35 -10.55 51.40
C PRO A 207 0.12 -12.05 51.52
N GLY A 208 0.81 -12.65 52.48
CA GLY A 208 0.59 -14.01 52.96
C GLY A 208 -0.66 -14.11 53.83
N ALA A 209 -0.61 -15.00 54.83
CA ALA A 209 -1.64 -15.08 55.85
C ALA A 209 -1.61 -13.87 56.81
N THR A 210 -0.46 -13.19 56.93
CA THR A 210 -0.32 -11.95 57.70
C THR A 210 0.26 -10.83 56.85
N VAL A 211 0.23 -9.59 57.36
CA VAL A 211 0.85 -8.41 56.73
C VAL A 211 2.08 -7.93 57.52
N THR A 212 2.58 -8.75 58.45
CA THR A 212 3.68 -8.35 59.32
C THR A 212 4.97 -8.27 58.50
N ASP A 213 5.64 -7.13 58.50
CA ASP A 213 6.89 -6.91 57.77
C ASP A 213 6.85 -7.26 56.27
N ASP A 214 5.70 -7.11 55.60
CA ASP A 214 5.55 -7.32 54.15
C ASP A 214 6.17 -6.16 53.34
N TRP A 215 7.41 -5.82 53.65
CA TRP A 215 8.21 -4.74 53.09
C TRP A 215 8.72 -5.08 51.69
N ALA A 216 7.77 -5.33 50.78
CA ALA A 216 8.02 -5.78 49.43
C ALA A 216 8.68 -4.69 48.57
N CYS A 217 9.71 -5.06 47.82
CA CYS A 217 10.51 -4.17 47.00
C CYS A 217 10.56 -4.66 45.55
N TRP A 218 10.32 -3.73 44.62
CA TRP A 218 10.52 -3.92 43.18
C TRP A 218 11.79 -3.17 42.76
N THR A 219 12.88 -3.91 42.49
CA THR A 219 14.13 -3.36 41.97
C THR A 219 14.33 -3.73 40.51
N ALA A 220 15.01 -2.88 39.74
CA ALA A 220 15.20 -3.05 38.30
C ALA A 220 13.90 -3.36 37.53
N ALA A 221 12.75 -2.88 38.01
CA ALA A 221 11.46 -3.06 37.36
C ALA A 221 11.40 -2.22 36.09
N LYS A 222 11.47 -2.88 34.92
CA LYS A 222 11.51 -2.23 33.61
C LYS A 222 10.73 -3.04 32.59
N ILE A 223 10.25 -2.34 31.56
CA ILE A 223 9.96 -2.96 30.26
C ILE A 223 11.21 -2.76 29.41
N THR A 224 11.71 -3.85 28.84
CA THR A 224 12.82 -3.83 27.89
C THR A 224 12.41 -4.50 26.60
N GLY A 225 12.96 -4.05 25.49
CA GLY A 225 12.83 -4.70 24.19
C GLY A 225 14.18 -4.80 23.51
N GLN A 226 14.25 -5.58 22.46
CA GLN A 226 15.45 -5.81 21.67
C GLN A 226 15.34 -5.07 20.33
N LEU A 227 16.34 -4.27 19.96
CA LEU A 227 16.37 -3.68 18.63
C LEU A 227 16.48 -4.79 17.55
N PRO A 228 15.91 -4.61 16.36
CA PRO A 228 16.06 -5.57 15.26
C PRO A 228 17.54 -5.71 14.89
N MET A 229 17.93 -6.91 14.47
CA MET A 229 19.29 -7.12 14.00
C MET A 229 19.55 -6.33 12.73
N GLN A 230 20.64 -5.56 12.72
CA GLN A 230 21.00 -4.71 11.60
C GLN A 230 21.92 -5.45 10.63
N LEU A 231 21.54 -5.47 9.36
CA LEU A 231 22.33 -5.98 8.24
C LEU A 231 22.70 -4.82 7.32
N HIS A 232 23.98 -4.47 7.33
CA HIS A 232 24.51 -3.51 6.37
C HIS A 232 24.78 -4.23 5.06
N VAL A 233 24.25 -3.76 3.93
CA VAL A 233 24.54 -4.42 2.64
C VAL A 233 26.03 -4.38 2.27
N SER A 234 26.80 -3.39 2.75
CA SER A 234 28.24 -3.28 2.52
C SER A 234 29.06 -4.32 3.31
N ASP A 235 28.54 -4.83 4.44
CA ASP A 235 29.14 -5.98 5.14
C ASP A 235 29.13 -7.26 4.29
N PHE A 236 28.28 -7.32 3.26
CA PHE A 236 28.16 -8.45 2.33
C PHE A 236 28.79 -8.17 0.96
N GLY A 237 29.38 -6.99 0.77
CA GLY A 237 30.12 -6.63 -0.45
C GLY A 237 29.34 -5.80 -1.47
N ALA A 238 28.16 -5.28 -1.16
CA ALA A 238 27.47 -4.31 -2.01
C ALA A 238 28.13 -2.94 -1.82
N VAL A 239 28.62 -2.33 -2.89
CA VAL A 239 29.44 -1.11 -2.81
C VAL A 239 28.76 0.01 -3.58
N ALA A 240 28.39 1.08 -2.88
CA ALA A 240 27.79 2.22 -3.52
C ALA A 240 28.75 2.91 -4.51
N ASN A 241 28.22 3.30 -5.67
CA ASN A 241 28.87 4.09 -6.73
C ASN A 241 29.99 3.38 -7.50
N ASP A 242 30.05 2.05 -7.51
CA ASP A 242 31.07 1.29 -8.25
C ASP A 242 30.64 0.90 -9.68
N GLY A 243 29.35 1.00 -10.00
CA GLY A 243 28.79 0.63 -11.30
C GLY A 243 28.58 -0.88 -11.49
N ILE A 244 28.74 -1.68 -10.43
CA ILE A 244 28.65 -3.15 -10.45
C ILE A 244 27.26 -3.57 -9.96
N ASP A 245 26.77 -4.69 -10.50
CA ASP A 245 25.48 -5.26 -10.10
C ASP A 245 25.50 -5.79 -8.66
N ASP A 246 24.58 -5.29 -7.85
CA ASP A 246 24.47 -5.63 -6.42
C ASP A 246 23.45 -6.75 -6.14
N VAL A 247 22.63 -7.16 -7.11
CA VAL A 247 21.48 -8.07 -6.88
C VAL A 247 21.90 -9.40 -6.26
N ALA A 248 23.02 -9.98 -6.72
CA ALA A 248 23.53 -11.24 -6.16
C ALA A 248 23.91 -11.11 -4.68
N VAL A 249 24.59 -10.02 -4.30
CA VAL A 249 24.95 -9.74 -2.91
C VAL A 249 23.69 -9.53 -2.06
N LEU A 250 22.72 -8.78 -2.58
CA LEU A 250 21.47 -8.53 -1.87
C LEU A 250 20.65 -9.81 -1.63
N ASN A 251 20.74 -10.81 -2.51
CA ASN A 251 20.13 -12.12 -2.24
C ASN A 251 20.79 -12.84 -1.05
N THR A 252 22.10 -12.71 -0.87
CA THR A 252 22.81 -13.19 0.33
C THR A 252 22.34 -12.47 1.59
N VAL A 253 22.10 -11.15 1.51
CA VAL A 253 21.53 -10.37 2.63
C VAL A 253 20.13 -10.87 2.99
N ILE A 254 19.28 -11.17 2.01
CA ILE A 254 17.94 -11.75 2.24
C ILE A 254 18.01 -13.10 2.97
N ASN A 255 18.93 -13.98 2.55
CA ASN A 255 19.09 -15.28 3.18
C ASN A 255 19.57 -15.16 4.64
N ASN A 256 20.47 -14.22 4.92
CA ASN A 256 20.90 -13.94 6.30
C ASN A 256 19.77 -13.32 7.11
N ALA A 257 19.03 -12.36 6.52
CA ALA A 257 17.86 -11.75 7.15
C ALA A 257 16.87 -12.82 7.62
N LYS A 258 16.62 -13.87 6.81
CA LYS A 258 15.77 -15.01 7.16
C LYS A 258 16.11 -15.74 8.45
N ILE A 259 17.39 -15.83 8.78
CA ILE A 259 17.85 -16.55 9.98
C ILE A 259 17.59 -15.71 11.24
N ILE A 260 17.64 -14.38 11.11
CA ILE A 260 17.74 -13.44 12.23
C ILE A 260 16.47 -12.62 12.46
N GLN A 261 15.41 -12.89 11.68
CA GLN A 261 14.24 -12.03 11.63
C GLN A 261 13.61 -11.83 13.03
N PRO A 262 13.17 -10.61 13.36
CA PRO A 262 13.15 -9.42 12.50
C PRO A 262 14.50 -8.76 12.31
N ALA A 263 14.64 -8.16 11.13
CA ALA A 263 15.87 -7.52 10.69
C ALA A 263 15.64 -6.07 10.27
N GLU A 264 16.73 -5.31 10.25
CA GLU A 264 16.83 -4.03 9.58
C GLU A 264 17.94 -4.14 8.53
N ILE A 265 17.57 -4.13 7.25
CA ILE A 265 18.50 -4.10 6.13
C ILE A 265 18.73 -2.64 5.75
N TYR A 266 19.99 -2.21 5.71
CA TYR A 266 20.31 -0.83 5.38
C TYR A 266 21.44 -0.68 4.37
N PHE A 267 21.27 0.33 3.51
CA PHE A 267 22.15 0.70 2.41
C PHE A 267 22.89 1.98 2.76
N ASP A 268 24.19 2.05 2.47
CA ASP A 268 24.93 3.31 2.53
C ASP A 268 24.35 4.35 1.56
N ASP A 269 24.66 5.62 1.80
CA ASP A 269 24.35 6.68 0.84
C ASP A 269 25.14 6.47 -0.46
N GLY A 270 24.46 6.59 -1.59
CA GLY A 270 25.07 6.49 -2.92
C GLY A 270 24.18 5.74 -3.91
N THR A 271 24.79 5.22 -4.98
CA THR A 271 24.09 4.56 -6.09
C THR A 271 24.43 3.09 -6.16
N TYR A 272 23.43 2.22 -6.08
CA TYR A 272 23.53 0.79 -6.28
C TYR A 272 22.97 0.42 -7.65
N ASN A 273 23.54 -0.59 -8.31
CA ASN A 273 23.15 -0.95 -9.68
C ASN A 273 22.51 -2.32 -9.70
N PHE A 274 21.36 -2.43 -10.36
CA PHE A 274 20.61 -3.68 -10.45
C PHE A 274 20.58 -4.11 -11.90
N SER A 275 21.08 -5.32 -12.19
CA SER A 275 20.99 -5.92 -13.53
C SER A 275 19.63 -6.59 -13.79
N ASN A 276 18.87 -6.86 -12.73
CA ASN A 276 17.56 -7.51 -12.77
C ASN A 276 16.76 -7.22 -11.48
N VAL A 277 15.59 -7.84 -11.35
CA VAL A 277 14.74 -7.75 -10.16
C VAL A 277 15.43 -8.30 -8.91
N TRP A 278 15.37 -7.55 -7.81
CA TRP A 278 15.71 -8.05 -6.47
C TRP A 278 14.47 -8.69 -5.81
N ASN A 279 14.54 -10.00 -5.60
CA ASN A 279 13.45 -10.78 -5.00
C ASN A 279 13.58 -10.82 -3.47
N ILE A 280 12.66 -10.13 -2.80
CA ILE A 280 12.54 -10.11 -1.34
C ILE A 280 11.53 -11.18 -0.94
N THR A 281 12.00 -12.28 -0.37
CA THR A 281 11.17 -13.48 -0.14
C THR A 281 11.14 -13.86 1.33
N GLY A 282 9.97 -14.27 1.83
CA GLY A 282 9.83 -14.91 3.15
C GLY A 282 10.27 -14.06 4.35
N LEU A 283 10.30 -12.72 4.20
CA LEU A 283 10.67 -11.81 5.28
C LEU A 283 9.47 -11.45 6.16
N HIS A 284 9.72 -11.26 7.44
CA HIS A 284 8.75 -10.76 8.39
C HIS A 284 9.31 -9.69 9.31
N ASN A 285 8.49 -8.67 9.61
CA ASN A 285 8.83 -7.60 10.54
C ASN A 285 10.18 -6.94 10.18
N THR A 286 10.40 -6.67 8.89
CA THR A 286 11.71 -6.23 8.38
C THR A 286 11.63 -4.83 7.77
N ASN A 287 12.57 -3.97 8.17
CA ASN A 287 12.76 -2.67 7.54
C ASN A 287 13.88 -2.77 6.48
N ILE A 288 13.66 -2.19 5.32
CA ILE A 288 14.65 -2.08 4.24
C ILE A 288 14.82 -0.59 3.94
N LYS A 289 16.00 0.00 4.16
CA LYS A 289 16.14 1.47 4.14
C LYS A 289 17.47 1.97 3.59
N GLY A 290 17.46 3.14 2.96
CA GLY A 290 18.66 3.98 2.85
C GLY A 290 19.11 4.54 4.21
N TYR A 291 20.42 4.66 4.43
CA TYR A 291 21.02 4.99 5.73
C TYR A 291 20.67 6.41 6.20
N SER A 292 20.89 7.44 5.37
CA SER A 292 20.58 8.79 5.80
C SER A 292 19.09 9.12 5.71
N HIS A 293 18.59 9.84 6.73
CA HIS A 293 17.26 10.46 6.68
C HIS A 293 17.21 11.68 5.74
N HIS A 294 18.36 12.11 5.19
CA HIS A 294 18.51 13.36 4.44
C HIS A 294 18.72 13.15 2.94
N THR A 295 19.38 12.07 2.52
CA THR A 295 19.66 11.76 1.11
C THR A 295 19.17 10.34 0.81
N PRO A 296 18.14 10.17 -0.03
CA PRO A 296 17.71 8.82 -0.44
C PRO A 296 18.83 8.05 -1.14
N THR A 297 18.89 6.74 -0.91
CA THR A 297 19.78 5.83 -1.65
C THR A 297 19.27 5.69 -3.09
N ASN A 298 20.15 5.82 -4.07
CA ASN A 298 19.81 5.70 -5.49
C ASN A 298 19.94 4.24 -5.94
N ILE A 299 19.01 3.78 -6.77
CA ILE A 299 19.06 2.50 -7.46
C ILE A 299 18.91 2.77 -8.95
N ILE A 300 19.88 2.28 -9.74
CA ILE A 300 19.82 2.31 -11.20
C ILE A 300 19.63 0.88 -11.70
N ASN A 301 18.49 0.61 -12.33
CA ASN A 301 18.25 -0.67 -12.96
C ASN A 301 18.70 -0.63 -14.43
N SER A 302 19.65 -1.48 -14.80
CA SER A 302 20.20 -1.55 -16.16
C SER A 302 19.38 -2.42 -17.12
N ASN A 303 18.32 -3.06 -16.63
CA ASN A 303 17.39 -3.82 -17.44
C ASN A 303 16.05 -3.06 -17.57
N PRO A 304 15.83 -2.35 -18.69
CA PRO A 304 14.64 -1.51 -18.91
C PRO A 304 13.34 -2.30 -19.09
N ALA A 305 13.39 -3.64 -19.07
CA ALA A 305 12.21 -4.49 -19.13
C ALA A 305 11.92 -5.20 -17.79
N ALA A 306 12.82 -5.13 -16.81
CA ALA A 306 12.69 -5.84 -15.55
C ALA A 306 12.12 -4.98 -14.43
N SER A 307 11.52 -5.66 -13.46
CA SER A 307 11.18 -5.03 -12.19
C SER A 307 12.43 -4.64 -11.40
N THR A 308 12.33 -3.69 -10.45
CA THR A 308 13.45 -3.39 -9.53
C THR A 308 13.30 -4.17 -8.23
N PHE A 309 12.13 -4.12 -7.61
CA PHE A 309 11.81 -4.87 -6.39
C PHE A 309 10.63 -5.82 -6.62
N LEU A 310 10.70 -7.02 -6.05
CA LEU A 310 9.56 -7.92 -5.96
C LEU A 310 9.47 -8.58 -4.58
N ILE A 311 8.40 -8.28 -3.84
CA ILE A 311 8.13 -8.82 -2.49
C ILE A 311 7.18 -10.02 -2.59
N ILE A 312 7.57 -11.16 -2.01
CA ILE A 312 6.83 -12.42 -2.14
C ILE A 312 6.79 -13.14 -0.78
N GLY A 313 5.60 -13.53 -0.32
CA GLY A 313 5.42 -14.31 0.91
C GLY A 313 5.96 -13.60 2.15
N CYS A 314 5.85 -12.27 2.20
CA CYS A 314 6.38 -11.44 3.27
C CYS A 314 5.28 -10.81 4.12
N ARG A 315 5.58 -10.48 5.38
CA ARG A 315 4.64 -9.81 6.30
C ARG A 315 5.29 -8.66 7.05
N ASN A 316 4.60 -7.52 7.19
CA ASN A 316 5.10 -6.35 7.89
C ASN A 316 6.49 -5.92 7.38
N ILE A 317 6.54 -5.55 6.10
CA ILE A 317 7.75 -5.05 5.43
C ILE A 317 7.61 -3.56 5.20
N ASN A 318 8.65 -2.81 5.53
CA ASN A 318 8.71 -1.38 5.30
C ASN A 318 9.97 -1.01 4.51
N THR A 319 9.78 -0.68 3.24
CA THR A 319 10.85 -0.27 2.33
C THR A 319 10.83 1.25 2.17
N ARG A 320 11.94 1.92 2.47
CA ARG A 320 11.95 3.38 2.56
C ARG A 320 13.22 4.09 2.15
N ASN A 321 13.08 5.37 1.77
CA ASN A 321 14.18 6.28 1.44
C ASN A 321 15.00 5.84 0.21
N PHE A 322 14.32 5.52 -0.90
CA PHE A 322 14.96 5.14 -2.16
C PHE A 322 14.58 6.07 -3.30
N VAL A 323 15.51 6.29 -4.22
CA VAL A 323 15.27 6.89 -5.54
C VAL A 323 15.61 5.83 -6.59
N ILE A 324 14.68 5.53 -7.49
CA ILE A 324 14.81 4.49 -8.50
C ILE A 324 14.71 5.11 -9.89
N ASP A 325 15.66 4.77 -10.76
CA ASP A 325 15.70 5.17 -12.16
C ASP A 325 16.24 4.02 -13.01
N TYR A 326 16.10 4.13 -14.34
CA TYR A 326 16.56 3.10 -15.27
C TYR A 326 17.56 3.68 -16.27
N ASN A 327 18.60 2.90 -16.58
CA ASN A 327 19.58 3.25 -17.60
C ASN A 327 20.05 2.00 -18.37
N PRO A 328 19.63 1.80 -19.64
CA PRO A 328 18.87 2.73 -20.47
C PRO A 328 17.41 2.91 -20.02
N LEU A 329 16.74 3.95 -20.53
CA LEU A 329 15.33 4.21 -20.21
C LEU A 329 14.39 3.15 -20.82
N PRO A 330 13.25 2.85 -20.18
CA PRO A 330 12.23 1.95 -20.70
C PRO A 330 11.34 2.57 -21.79
N PHE A 331 11.59 3.82 -22.15
CA PHE A 331 10.89 4.57 -23.18
C PHE A 331 11.87 5.46 -23.95
N THR A 332 11.43 5.91 -25.12
CA THR A 332 12.08 6.95 -25.91
C THR A 332 11.08 8.05 -26.23
N GLN A 333 11.60 9.18 -26.73
CA GLN A 333 10.77 10.31 -27.12
C GLN A 333 11.37 11.06 -28.31
N GLY A 334 10.53 11.79 -29.04
CA GLY A 334 10.98 12.61 -30.16
C GLY A 334 9.93 13.57 -30.68
N THR A 335 10.26 14.23 -31.79
CA THR A 335 9.38 15.18 -32.50
C THR A 335 8.86 14.56 -33.80
N ILE A 336 7.55 14.71 -34.03
CA ILE A 336 6.84 14.24 -35.22
C ILE A 336 7.11 15.17 -36.41
N SER A 337 7.39 14.59 -37.58
CA SER A 337 7.41 15.27 -38.89
C SER A 337 6.89 14.34 -39.99
N ASN A 338 6.64 14.88 -41.19
CA ASN A 338 6.18 14.09 -42.35
C ASN A 338 4.96 13.19 -42.07
N LEU A 339 4.01 13.65 -41.25
CA LEU A 339 2.77 12.92 -41.00
C LEU A 339 1.99 12.72 -42.31
N SER A 340 1.70 11.45 -42.63
CA SER A 340 0.96 11.03 -43.82
C SER A 340 0.18 9.76 -43.53
N GLY A 341 -1.15 9.85 -43.50
CA GLY A 341 -2.00 8.75 -43.03
C GLY A 341 -1.68 8.39 -41.58
N ASN A 342 -1.55 7.09 -41.30
CA ASN A 342 -1.19 6.58 -39.97
C ASN A 342 0.33 6.43 -39.75
N THR A 343 1.13 7.11 -40.56
CA THR A 343 2.59 7.01 -40.52
C THR A 343 3.20 8.39 -40.39
N PHE A 344 4.29 8.51 -39.63
CA PHE A 344 5.07 9.73 -39.50
C PHE A 344 6.56 9.43 -39.31
N THR A 345 7.40 10.44 -39.50
CA THR A 345 8.81 10.41 -39.10
C THR A 345 8.92 10.91 -37.66
N LEU A 346 9.64 10.17 -36.81
CA LEU A 346 9.99 10.55 -35.45
C LEU A 346 11.50 10.81 -35.40
N THR A 347 11.88 12.05 -35.08
CA THR A 347 13.26 12.40 -34.76
C THR A 347 13.42 12.36 -33.25
N LEU A 348 14.22 11.42 -32.75
CA LEU A 348 14.43 11.19 -31.33
C LEU A 348 15.19 12.35 -30.68
N ASP A 349 14.84 12.67 -29.44
CA ASP A 349 15.61 13.61 -28.64
C ASP A 349 16.98 12.98 -28.27
N SER A 350 18.01 13.82 -28.15
CA SER A 350 19.37 13.35 -27.82
C SER A 350 19.42 12.64 -26.47
N GLY A 351 20.13 11.51 -26.40
CA GLY A 351 20.33 10.72 -25.17
C GLY A 351 19.23 9.70 -24.87
N PHE A 352 18.23 9.55 -25.75
CA PHE A 352 17.18 8.55 -25.58
C PHE A 352 17.47 7.23 -26.32
N PRO A 353 16.92 6.10 -25.82
CA PRO A 353 17.08 4.79 -26.44
C PRO A 353 16.65 4.77 -27.92
N GLN A 354 17.32 3.92 -28.70
CA GLN A 354 17.07 3.78 -30.13
C GLN A 354 15.92 2.80 -30.38
N LEU A 355 15.12 3.06 -31.42
CA LEU A 355 13.91 2.28 -31.70
C LEU A 355 14.16 0.96 -32.47
N ASP A 356 15.38 0.70 -32.89
CA ASP A 356 15.83 -0.59 -33.45
C ASP A 356 16.29 -1.58 -32.38
N GLU A 357 16.21 -1.23 -31.09
CA GLU A 357 16.42 -2.15 -29.97
C GLU A 357 15.30 -3.22 -29.92
N SER A 358 15.64 -4.46 -29.57
CA SER A 358 14.70 -5.59 -29.65
C SER A 358 13.41 -5.36 -28.85
N ARG A 359 13.49 -4.70 -27.68
CA ARG A 359 12.33 -4.42 -26.83
C ARG A 359 11.25 -3.57 -27.52
N PHE A 360 11.60 -2.81 -28.56
CA PHE A 360 10.66 -2.00 -29.33
C PHE A 360 10.26 -2.63 -30.67
N THR A 361 10.79 -3.81 -31.01
CA THR A 361 10.58 -4.42 -32.33
C THR A 361 10.11 -5.87 -32.29
N SER A 362 10.44 -6.63 -31.24
CA SER A 362 10.18 -8.07 -31.18
C SER A 362 8.73 -8.43 -30.82
N ASN A 363 8.06 -7.59 -30.03
CA ASN A 363 6.67 -7.79 -29.67
C ASN A 363 5.91 -6.45 -29.67
N LEU A 364 5.17 -6.18 -30.73
CA LEU A 364 4.45 -4.92 -30.89
C LEU A 364 3.18 -4.83 -30.03
N SER A 365 2.64 -5.94 -29.52
CA SER A 365 1.41 -5.91 -28.71
C SER A 365 1.59 -5.22 -27.36
N ILE A 366 2.83 -5.07 -26.92
CA ILE A 366 3.23 -4.37 -25.69
C ILE A 366 3.83 -2.99 -25.98
N CYS A 367 3.91 -2.57 -27.25
CA CYS A 367 4.50 -1.30 -27.65
C CYS A 367 3.41 -0.24 -27.86
N LEU A 368 3.55 0.89 -27.18
CA LEU A 368 2.53 1.94 -27.12
C LEU A 368 3.15 3.32 -27.34
N GLY A 369 2.32 4.21 -27.89
CA GLY A 369 2.64 5.58 -28.22
C GLY A 369 1.73 6.59 -27.52
N ILE A 370 2.28 7.74 -27.12
CA ILE A 370 1.50 8.86 -26.55
C ILE A 370 1.91 10.16 -27.22
N TYR A 371 0.92 10.90 -27.74
CA TYR A 371 1.10 12.27 -28.23
C TYR A 371 1.22 13.24 -27.07
N LYS A 372 2.32 13.97 -27.00
CA LYS A 372 2.68 14.86 -25.89
C LYS A 372 2.62 16.31 -26.34
N ASP A 373 2.08 17.15 -25.45
CA ASP A 373 2.04 18.60 -25.63
C ASP A 373 3.48 19.13 -25.72
N PRO A 374 3.84 19.89 -26.77
CA PRO A 374 5.19 20.42 -26.93
C PRO A 374 5.48 21.60 -25.98
N SER A 375 4.48 22.15 -25.29
CA SER A 375 4.65 23.29 -24.38
C SER A 375 5.38 22.90 -23.09
N MET A 376 6.40 23.68 -22.74
CA MET A 376 7.13 23.56 -21.48
C MET A 376 6.32 23.98 -20.24
N SER A 377 5.16 24.64 -20.42
CA SER A 377 4.30 25.02 -19.29
C SER A 377 3.50 23.85 -18.70
N VAL A 378 3.46 22.71 -19.40
CA VAL A 378 2.64 21.53 -19.09
C VAL A 378 3.40 20.24 -19.42
N THR A 379 4.70 20.21 -19.13
CA THR A 379 5.59 19.09 -19.46
C THR A 379 4.98 17.74 -19.11
N GLY A 380 5.06 16.80 -20.05
CA GLY A 380 4.57 15.43 -19.93
C GLY A 380 3.07 15.24 -20.18
N ARG A 381 2.29 16.33 -20.28
CA ARG A 381 0.86 16.28 -20.58
C ARG A 381 0.64 15.73 -21.98
N ILE A 382 -0.45 15.00 -22.17
CA ILE A 382 -0.88 14.63 -23.51
C ILE A 382 -1.25 15.88 -24.32
N THR A 383 -1.18 15.79 -25.64
CA THR A 383 -1.78 16.80 -26.51
C THR A 383 -3.30 16.80 -26.29
N ALA A 384 -3.87 17.92 -25.89
CA ALA A 384 -5.31 17.99 -25.65
C ALA A 384 -6.09 17.77 -26.96
N GLY A 385 -7.08 16.88 -26.93
CA GLY A 385 -7.85 16.45 -28.11
C GLY A 385 -7.13 15.43 -29.00
N SER A 386 -5.98 14.88 -28.58
CA SER A 386 -5.37 13.75 -29.28
C SER A 386 -5.94 12.42 -28.83
N ASP A 387 -5.63 11.36 -29.58
CA ASP A 387 -5.70 10.01 -29.05
C ASP A 387 -4.92 9.96 -27.72
N GLY A 388 -5.55 9.42 -26.68
CA GLY A 388 -4.90 9.31 -25.36
C GLY A 388 -3.78 8.28 -25.36
N TYR A 389 -3.82 7.30 -26.26
CA TYR A 389 -2.77 6.32 -26.51
C TYR A 389 -2.94 5.77 -27.92
N THR A 390 -1.89 5.21 -28.50
CA THR A 390 -1.98 4.51 -29.78
C THR A 390 -1.09 3.26 -29.78
N GLY A 391 -1.54 2.22 -30.48
CA GLY A 391 -0.76 0.99 -30.65
C GLY A 391 0.21 1.12 -31.81
N ILE A 392 1.36 0.47 -31.70
CA ILE A 392 2.35 0.40 -32.78
C ILE A 392 1.98 -0.75 -33.71
N THR A 393 1.78 -0.46 -35.01
CA THR A 393 1.24 -1.44 -35.97
C THR A 393 2.31 -2.14 -36.79
N THR A 394 3.49 -1.53 -36.94
CA THR A 394 4.66 -2.12 -37.59
C THR A 394 5.92 -1.76 -36.83
N ALA A 395 6.97 -2.58 -36.96
CA ALA A 395 8.25 -2.29 -36.34
C ALA A 395 8.82 -0.97 -36.88
N PRO A 396 9.35 -0.07 -36.02
CA PRO A 396 9.97 1.18 -36.45
C PRO A 396 11.03 0.98 -37.54
N VAL A 397 10.91 1.71 -38.64
CA VAL A 397 11.86 1.62 -39.76
C VAL A 397 12.92 2.71 -39.59
N LYS A 398 14.18 2.30 -39.37
CA LYS A 398 15.31 3.23 -39.23
C LYS A 398 15.61 3.92 -40.56
N LEU A 399 15.50 5.24 -40.59
CA LEU A 399 15.85 6.06 -41.76
C LEU A 399 17.30 6.57 -41.66
N SER A 400 17.70 6.96 -40.46
CA SER A 400 19.08 7.30 -40.08
C SER A 400 19.23 7.19 -38.56
N ALA A 401 20.42 7.48 -38.02
CA ALA A 401 20.62 7.47 -36.57
C ALA A 401 19.66 8.46 -35.87
N GLY A 402 18.88 7.98 -34.91
CA GLY A 402 17.87 8.80 -34.20
C GLY A 402 16.65 9.20 -35.02
N VAL A 403 16.46 8.71 -36.26
CA VAL A 403 15.31 9.07 -37.11
C VAL A 403 14.63 7.82 -37.62
N TYR A 404 13.35 7.67 -37.29
CA TYR A 404 12.57 6.47 -37.59
C TYR A 404 11.25 6.83 -38.25
N GLN A 405 10.79 5.99 -39.17
CA GLN A 405 9.40 5.99 -39.59
C GLN A 405 8.59 5.11 -38.63
N ILE A 406 7.47 5.64 -38.14
CA ILE A 406 6.59 5.00 -37.16
C ILE A 406 5.20 4.85 -37.78
N SER A 407 4.61 3.67 -37.66
CA SER A 407 3.20 3.42 -38.03
C SER A 407 2.39 3.06 -36.79
N VAL A 408 1.22 3.67 -36.68
CA VAL A 408 0.36 3.59 -35.50
C VAL A 408 -1.08 3.22 -35.85
N SER A 409 -1.88 2.84 -34.86
CA SER A 409 -3.30 2.53 -35.08
C SER A 409 -4.19 3.77 -35.18
N GLY A 410 -3.78 4.90 -34.60
CA GLY A 410 -4.54 6.15 -34.55
C GLY A 410 -3.65 7.39 -34.50
N VAL A 411 -4.06 8.43 -35.21
CA VAL A 411 -3.34 9.72 -35.34
C VAL A 411 -4.23 10.92 -35.01
N THR A 412 -5.32 10.72 -34.28
CA THR A 412 -6.22 11.83 -33.94
C THR A 412 -5.48 12.86 -33.12
N GLY A 413 -5.55 14.12 -33.53
CA GLY A 413 -4.85 15.23 -32.90
C GLY A 413 -3.33 15.23 -33.09
N ALA A 414 -2.75 14.29 -33.86
CA ALA A 414 -1.34 14.28 -34.22
C ALA A 414 -1.03 15.39 -35.23
N ALA A 415 0.11 16.07 -35.06
CA ALA A 415 0.56 17.10 -35.99
C ALA A 415 2.10 17.18 -36.04
N ASN A 416 2.63 17.66 -37.18
CA ASN A 416 4.06 17.96 -37.29
C ASN A 416 4.47 18.99 -36.22
N GLY A 417 5.61 18.76 -35.57
CA GLY A 417 6.12 19.58 -34.46
C GLY A 417 5.66 19.13 -33.06
N GLN A 418 4.68 18.25 -32.94
CA GLN A 418 4.31 17.65 -31.65
C GLN A 418 5.36 16.67 -31.15
N LYS A 419 5.31 16.41 -29.84
CA LYS A 419 6.14 15.39 -29.19
C LYS A 419 5.41 14.05 -29.16
N PHE A 420 6.18 12.97 -29.16
CA PHE A 420 5.67 11.61 -29.06
C PHE A 420 6.59 10.79 -28.15
N THR A 421 6.00 10.07 -27.20
CA THR A 421 6.73 9.04 -26.45
C THR A 421 6.38 7.67 -27.01
N TYR A 422 7.39 6.83 -27.13
CA TYR A 422 7.27 5.42 -27.52
C TYR A 422 7.82 4.58 -26.38
N HIS A 423 7.08 3.59 -25.93
CA HIS A 423 7.53 2.68 -24.89
C HIS A 423 7.07 1.25 -25.14
N ALA A 424 7.73 0.30 -24.45
CA ALA A 424 7.30 -1.09 -24.38
C ALA A 424 6.99 -1.41 -22.92
N VAL A 425 5.84 -2.01 -22.65
CA VAL A 425 5.48 -2.44 -21.29
C VAL A 425 6.26 -3.69 -20.91
N GLY A 426 6.80 -3.71 -19.70
CA GLY A 426 7.58 -4.81 -19.14
C GLY A 426 7.23 -5.09 -17.68
N GLY A 427 8.24 -5.36 -16.84
CA GLY A 427 8.08 -5.45 -15.39
C GLY A 427 7.67 -4.12 -14.74
N HIS A 428 7.58 -4.10 -13.41
CA HIS A 428 7.15 -2.94 -12.62
C HIS A 428 8.28 -2.46 -11.71
N ALA A 429 8.38 -1.18 -11.38
CA ALA A 429 9.46 -0.73 -10.50
C ALA A 429 9.41 -1.43 -9.11
N CYS A 430 8.27 -1.34 -8.42
CA CYS A 430 8.07 -1.88 -7.07
C CYS A 430 6.85 -2.82 -7.02
N GLY A 431 7.07 -4.14 -7.04
CA GLY A 431 6.01 -5.14 -7.05
C GLY A 431 5.84 -5.91 -5.74
N VAL A 432 4.61 -6.34 -5.48
CA VAL A 432 4.24 -7.34 -4.47
C VAL A 432 3.50 -8.48 -5.17
N GLY A 433 4.07 -9.68 -5.14
CA GLY A 433 3.57 -10.87 -5.85
C GLY A 433 2.34 -11.51 -5.18
N SER A 434 1.79 -12.54 -5.85
CA SER A 434 0.51 -13.19 -5.52
C SER A 434 0.50 -14.13 -4.31
N GLU A 435 1.68 -14.53 -3.82
CA GLU A 435 1.82 -15.27 -2.55
C GLU A 435 1.27 -14.45 -1.38
N PRO A 436 0.86 -15.08 -0.26
CA PRO A 436 0.23 -14.36 0.84
C PRO A 436 1.20 -13.33 1.44
N ASN A 437 0.94 -12.06 1.12
CA ASN A 437 1.64 -10.91 1.63
C ASN A 437 0.71 -10.12 2.56
N SER A 438 1.27 -9.54 3.63
CA SER A 438 0.47 -8.79 4.61
C SER A 438 1.23 -7.55 5.10
N HIS A 439 0.56 -6.40 5.11
CA HIS A 439 1.11 -5.14 5.60
C HIS A 439 2.45 -4.77 4.95
N ILE A 440 2.41 -4.40 3.67
CA ILE A 440 3.59 -3.96 2.91
C ILE A 440 3.56 -2.44 2.79
N ALA A 441 4.70 -1.80 3.05
CA ALA A 441 4.84 -0.36 2.99
C ALA A 441 5.99 0.08 2.08
N TRP A 442 5.69 1.06 1.22
CA TRP A 442 6.63 1.91 0.53
C TRP A 442 6.54 3.30 1.16
N ASP A 443 7.65 3.82 1.71
CA ASP A 443 7.68 5.11 2.38
C ASP A 443 8.83 5.98 1.85
N ASN A 444 8.53 7.18 1.34
CA ASN A 444 9.53 8.08 0.78
C ASN A 444 10.37 7.41 -0.34
N VAL A 445 9.67 6.82 -1.32
CA VAL A 445 10.28 6.22 -2.51
C VAL A 445 9.95 7.06 -3.75
N THR A 446 10.96 7.49 -4.49
CA THR A 446 10.80 8.26 -5.73
C THR A 446 11.20 7.42 -6.94
N LEU A 447 10.31 7.31 -7.93
CA LEU A 447 10.52 6.65 -9.20
C LEU A 447 10.63 7.70 -10.30
N TYR A 448 11.74 7.73 -11.02
CA TYR A 448 11.92 8.60 -12.19
C TYR A 448 11.56 7.94 -13.52
N SER A 449 11.47 6.61 -13.53
CA SER A 449 10.94 5.82 -14.64
C SER A 449 10.51 4.43 -14.17
N SER A 450 9.61 3.78 -14.90
CA SER A 450 9.25 2.37 -14.73
C SER A 450 8.93 1.72 -16.08
N PRO A 451 9.32 0.46 -16.32
CA PRO A 451 8.97 -0.29 -17.53
C PRO A 451 7.47 -0.44 -17.74
N PHE A 452 6.71 -0.42 -16.65
CA PHE A 452 5.25 -0.51 -16.67
C PHE A 452 4.69 0.36 -15.54
N MET A 453 4.09 -0.24 -14.50
CA MET A 453 3.51 0.46 -13.35
C MET A 453 4.57 0.81 -12.30
N GLY A 454 4.31 1.81 -11.47
CA GLY A 454 5.18 2.23 -10.37
C GLY A 454 5.15 1.26 -9.19
N PHE A 455 4.07 1.28 -8.41
CA PHE A 455 3.84 0.41 -7.25
C PHE A 455 2.70 -0.57 -7.53
N VAL A 456 2.95 -1.86 -7.41
CA VAL A 456 1.95 -2.90 -7.71
C VAL A 456 1.78 -3.83 -6.52
N ALA A 457 0.54 -4.21 -6.24
CA ALA A 457 0.26 -5.31 -5.34
C ALA A 457 -0.92 -6.16 -5.80
N THR A 458 -0.73 -7.47 -5.76
CA THR A 458 -1.78 -8.44 -6.02
C THR A 458 -2.00 -9.28 -4.77
N ASN A 459 -3.26 -9.49 -4.38
CA ASN A 459 -3.63 -10.40 -3.29
C ASN A 459 -2.91 -10.11 -1.95
N VAL A 460 -2.73 -8.82 -1.60
CA VAL A 460 -2.14 -8.40 -0.33
C VAL A 460 -3.23 -8.03 0.69
N GLU A 461 -2.97 -8.27 1.98
CA GLU A 461 -3.91 -7.86 3.03
C GLU A 461 -4.05 -6.33 3.15
N LYS A 462 -2.93 -5.60 3.03
CA LYS A 462 -2.86 -4.14 3.09
C LYS A 462 -1.57 -3.62 2.45
N LEU A 463 -1.69 -2.59 1.62
CA LEU A 463 -0.57 -1.84 1.04
C LEU A 463 -0.58 -0.40 1.56
N PHE A 464 0.60 0.12 1.90
CA PHE A 464 0.82 1.53 2.21
C PHE A 464 1.80 2.14 1.21
N VAL A 465 1.42 3.25 0.57
CA VAL A 465 2.27 4.05 -0.32
C VAL A 465 2.28 5.47 0.21
N ARG A 466 3.34 5.83 0.94
CA ARG A 466 3.40 7.06 1.74
C ARG A 466 4.55 7.92 1.25
N LYS A 467 4.29 9.21 0.98
CA LYS A 467 5.33 10.15 0.53
C LYS A 467 6.10 9.67 -0.71
N CYS A 468 5.45 8.86 -1.56
CA CYS A 468 6.09 8.29 -2.74
C CYS A 468 5.83 9.17 -3.95
N ASN A 469 6.77 9.20 -4.89
CA ASN A 469 6.65 10.03 -6.08
C ASN A 469 6.93 9.21 -7.33
N VAL A 470 6.09 9.33 -8.35
CA VAL A 470 6.35 8.83 -9.70
C VAL A 470 6.34 10.04 -10.61
N ILE A 471 7.51 10.58 -10.89
CA ILE A 471 7.67 11.92 -11.47
C ILE A 471 8.74 11.95 -12.54
N ILE A 472 8.67 12.96 -13.41
CA ILE A 472 9.74 13.24 -14.36
C ILE A 472 11.00 13.60 -13.58
N LYS A 473 12.16 13.05 -13.98
CA LYS A 473 13.45 13.39 -13.37
C LYS A 473 13.73 14.90 -13.46
N PRO A 474 13.84 15.62 -12.33
CA PRO A 474 14.14 17.06 -12.36
C PRO A 474 15.44 17.35 -13.10
N GLY A 475 15.50 18.48 -13.80
CA GLY A 475 16.67 18.88 -14.58
C GLY A 475 16.88 18.11 -15.88
N THR A 476 15.92 17.28 -16.31
CA THR A 476 15.94 16.58 -17.60
C THR A 476 14.88 17.11 -18.57
N ASN A 477 14.97 16.69 -19.83
CA ASN A 477 13.96 16.94 -20.86
C ASN A 477 12.97 15.77 -21.04
N ARG A 478 12.90 14.83 -20.09
CA ARG A 478 11.97 13.68 -20.16
C ARG A 478 10.52 14.15 -20.20
N LEU A 479 9.68 13.45 -20.96
CA LEU A 479 8.23 13.71 -21.11
C LEU A 479 7.35 12.62 -20.47
N GLN A 480 7.97 11.65 -19.80
CA GLN A 480 7.31 10.49 -19.22
C GLN A 480 8.05 10.05 -17.95
N SER A 481 7.31 9.49 -17.01
CA SER A 481 7.83 8.82 -15.81
C SER A 481 7.63 7.30 -15.93
N ALA A 482 6.60 6.74 -15.31
CA ALA A 482 6.19 5.35 -15.52
C ALA A 482 5.45 5.17 -16.85
N ASN A 483 5.66 4.02 -17.48
CA ASN A 483 5.00 3.65 -18.74
C ASN A 483 3.50 3.30 -18.57
N ALA A 484 3.04 3.03 -17.34
CA ALA A 484 1.64 2.83 -17.01
C ALA A 484 1.32 3.47 -15.65
N ASP A 485 0.57 2.78 -14.79
CA ASP A 485 -0.03 3.32 -13.58
C ASP A 485 1.01 3.76 -12.53
N GLY A 486 0.63 4.71 -11.68
CA GLY A 486 1.40 5.09 -10.49
C GLY A 486 1.33 4.02 -9.40
N VAL A 487 0.10 3.67 -8.98
CA VAL A 487 -0.20 2.58 -8.04
C VAL A 487 -1.29 1.70 -8.64
N HIS A 488 -1.10 0.39 -8.64
CA HIS A 488 -2.10 -0.56 -9.13
C HIS A 488 -2.26 -1.72 -8.15
N THR A 489 -3.47 -1.89 -7.62
CA THR A 489 -3.78 -2.98 -6.67
C THR A 489 -4.91 -3.86 -7.18
N VAL A 490 -4.68 -5.18 -7.21
CA VAL A 490 -5.66 -6.17 -7.67
C VAL A 490 -5.91 -7.19 -6.57
N ASP A 491 -7.17 -7.54 -6.33
CA ASP A 491 -7.59 -8.58 -5.38
C ASP A 491 -7.07 -8.40 -3.95
N CYS A 492 -6.75 -7.17 -3.56
CA CYS A 492 -6.29 -6.88 -2.20
C CYS A 492 -7.47 -6.91 -1.23
N LYS A 493 -7.28 -7.39 -0.01
CA LYS A 493 -8.38 -7.42 0.98
C LYS A 493 -8.77 -6.01 1.40
N ASN A 494 -7.77 -5.25 1.83
CA ASN A 494 -7.91 -3.83 2.07
C ASN A 494 -7.16 -3.07 1.00
N GLY A 495 -7.78 -2.01 0.49
CA GLY A 495 -7.23 -1.17 -0.53
C GLY A 495 -6.04 -0.37 -0.02
N PRO A 496 -5.27 0.21 -0.94
CA PRO A 496 -4.05 0.90 -0.60
C PRO A 496 -4.36 2.17 0.20
N ASP A 497 -3.47 2.50 1.13
CA ASP A 497 -3.37 3.84 1.68
C ASP A 497 -2.29 4.59 0.90
N VAL A 498 -2.72 5.41 -0.06
CA VAL A 498 -1.85 6.28 -0.86
C VAL A 498 -1.93 7.69 -0.29
N THR A 499 -0.85 8.14 0.35
CA THR A 499 -0.83 9.42 1.07
C THR A 499 0.38 10.27 0.76
N ASN A 500 0.19 11.59 0.69
CA ASN A 500 1.25 12.58 0.53
C ASN A 500 2.16 12.33 -0.69
N SER A 501 1.60 11.81 -1.79
CA SER A 501 2.34 11.28 -2.93
C SER A 501 2.11 12.10 -4.22
N THR A 502 3.05 12.05 -5.16
CA THR A 502 2.94 12.75 -6.46
C THR A 502 3.00 11.79 -7.62
N PHE A 503 2.08 11.93 -8.57
CA PHE A 503 1.99 11.13 -9.80
C PHE A 503 1.94 12.06 -11.01
N GLU A 504 2.99 12.02 -11.83
CA GLU A 504 3.19 12.97 -12.93
C GLU A 504 3.58 12.28 -14.23
N ALA A 505 2.95 12.68 -15.33
CA ALA A 505 3.31 12.26 -16.69
C ALA A 505 3.36 10.73 -16.87
N LEU A 506 2.49 10.03 -16.16
CA LEU A 506 2.32 8.59 -16.26
C LEU A 506 1.77 8.19 -17.63
N GLY A 507 2.05 6.95 -18.02
CA GLY A 507 1.47 6.31 -19.20
C GLY A 507 0.12 5.64 -18.94
N ASP A 508 -0.41 5.65 -17.72
CA ASP A 508 -1.79 5.26 -17.36
C ASP A 508 -2.16 5.88 -15.99
N ASP A 509 -3.13 5.31 -15.29
CA ASP A 509 -3.76 5.89 -14.11
C ASP A 509 -2.83 6.28 -12.96
N GLY A 510 -3.20 7.32 -12.21
CA GLY A 510 -2.53 7.63 -10.95
C GLY A 510 -2.61 6.48 -9.94
N VAL A 511 -3.84 6.08 -9.60
CA VAL A 511 -4.12 4.93 -8.73
C VAL A 511 -5.26 4.09 -9.31
N ASN A 512 -5.04 2.79 -9.47
CA ASN A 512 -6.08 1.81 -9.77
C ASN A 512 -6.26 0.84 -8.58
N VAL A 513 -7.49 0.73 -8.09
CA VAL A 513 -7.92 -0.23 -7.08
C VAL A 513 -8.97 -1.13 -7.72
N ALA A 514 -8.68 -2.42 -7.86
CA ALA A 514 -9.54 -3.37 -8.57
C ALA A 514 -9.65 -4.73 -7.84
N GLY A 515 -10.74 -5.42 -8.14
CA GLY A 515 -10.87 -6.87 -7.95
C GLY A 515 -11.10 -7.55 -9.30
N SER A 516 -10.66 -8.80 -9.42
CA SER A 516 -10.77 -9.56 -10.65
C SER A 516 -12.13 -10.26 -10.78
N GLY A 517 -12.72 -10.15 -11.97
CA GLY A 517 -13.92 -10.87 -12.38
C GLY A 517 -13.58 -12.27 -12.87
N GLY A 518 -13.54 -13.24 -11.96
CA GLY A 518 -13.22 -14.62 -12.29
C GLY A 518 -14.15 -15.18 -13.37
N ARG A 519 -13.58 -15.73 -14.45
CA ARG A 519 -14.36 -16.26 -15.57
C ARG A 519 -14.86 -17.66 -15.24
N ILE A 520 -16.18 -17.87 -15.24
CA ILE A 520 -16.76 -19.17 -14.93
C ILE A 520 -16.70 -20.04 -16.19
N LEU A 521 -15.83 -21.04 -16.21
CA LEU A 521 -15.60 -21.88 -17.39
C LEU A 521 -16.34 -23.22 -17.34
N ALA A 522 -16.73 -23.69 -16.15
CA ALA A 522 -17.57 -24.87 -16.00
C ALA A 522 -18.42 -24.78 -14.73
N GLN A 523 -19.55 -25.50 -14.75
CA GLN A 523 -20.41 -25.73 -13.59
C GLN A 523 -20.66 -27.24 -13.50
N THR A 524 -20.13 -27.90 -12.47
CA THR A 524 -20.25 -29.36 -12.31
C THR A 524 -21.44 -29.77 -11.45
N SER A 525 -21.97 -28.85 -10.65
CA SER A 525 -23.22 -29.01 -9.88
C SER A 525 -23.88 -27.65 -9.69
N PRO A 526 -25.11 -27.56 -9.16
CA PRO A 526 -25.75 -26.28 -8.83
C PRO A 526 -24.90 -25.34 -7.95
N THR A 527 -23.95 -25.87 -7.19
CA THR A 527 -23.11 -25.16 -6.21
C THR A 527 -21.61 -25.23 -6.50
N ARG A 528 -21.15 -26.00 -7.49
CA ARG A 528 -19.72 -26.19 -7.79
C ARG A 528 -19.32 -25.60 -9.12
N LEU A 529 -18.35 -24.68 -9.08
CA LEU A 529 -17.88 -23.92 -10.23
C LEU A 529 -16.37 -24.07 -10.46
N SER A 530 -15.98 -24.12 -11.73
CA SER A 530 -14.58 -23.97 -12.15
C SER A 530 -14.38 -22.55 -12.68
N ILE A 531 -13.58 -21.76 -11.96
CA ILE A 531 -13.41 -20.32 -12.19
C ILE A 531 -11.96 -20.04 -12.56
N TYR A 532 -11.74 -19.42 -13.72
CA TYR A 532 -10.43 -18.89 -14.08
C TYR A 532 -10.15 -17.63 -13.25
N PRO A 533 -9.13 -17.64 -12.36
CA PRO A 533 -9.02 -16.65 -11.30
C PRO A 533 -8.05 -15.51 -11.63
N TYR A 534 -7.46 -15.44 -12.83
CA TYR A 534 -6.39 -14.46 -13.12
C TYR A 534 -5.20 -14.51 -12.14
N GLY A 535 -4.89 -15.70 -11.61
CA GLY A 535 -3.75 -15.92 -10.71
C GLY A 535 -4.03 -15.72 -9.22
N ARG A 536 -5.26 -15.39 -8.82
CA ARG A 536 -5.67 -15.39 -7.40
C ARG A 536 -6.07 -16.78 -6.91
N THR A 537 -6.23 -16.90 -5.60
CA THR A 537 -6.86 -18.04 -4.93
C THR A 537 -8.08 -17.57 -4.14
N TYR A 538 -9.19 -18.31 -4.22
CA TYR A 538 -10.37 -18.07 -3.39
C TYR A 538 -10.22 -18.76 -2.03
N SER A 539 -10.54 -18.10 -0.92
CA SER A 539 -10.43 -18.67 0.43
C SER A 539 -11.73 -19.32 0.89
N ILE A 540 -11.66 -20.39 1.70
CA ILE A 540 -12.85 -20.91 2.39
C ILE A 540 -13.38 -19.81 3.31
N GLY A 541 -14.70 -19.57 3.28
CA GLY A 541 -15.34 -18.46 3.98
C GLY A 541 -15.40 -17.15 3.19
N GLU A 542 -14.73 -17.06 2.04
CA GLU A 542 -14.76 -15.86 1.20
C GLU A 542 -16.13 -15.64 0.56
N ARG A 543 -16.57 -14.37 0.53
CA ARG A 543 -17.85 -13.96 -0.05
C ARG A 543 -17.69 -13.52 -1.49
N LEU A 544 -18.52 -14.12 -2.35
CA LEU A 544 -18.53 -13.89 -3.79
C LEU A 544 -19.91 -13.38 -4.26
N VAL A 545 -19.91 -12.68 -5.39
CA VAL A 545 -21.11 -12.18 -6.08
C VAL A 545 -20.99 -12.48 -7.57
N LEU A 546 -22.11 -12.91 -8.17
CA LEU A 546 -22.20 -13.16 -9.60
C LEU A 546 -22.53 -11.85 -10.32
N PHE A 547 -21.86 -11.60 -11.44
CA PHE A 547 -22.15 -10.49 -12.33
C PHE A 547 -22.44 -10.99 -13.73
N THR A 548 -23.49 -10.44 -14.35
CA THR A 548 -23.82 -10.70 -15.75
C THR A 548 -23.44 -9.49 -16.59
N PRO A 549 -22.34 -9.55 -17.36
CA PRO A 549 -21.85 -8.38 -18.11
C PRO A 549 -22.84 -7.87 -19.15
N SER A 550 -23.64 -8.72 -19.80
CA SER A 550 -24.56 -8.31 -20.88
C SER A 550 -25.68 -7.38 -20.41
N THR A 551 -26.12 -7.53 -19.16
CA THR A 551 -27.20 -6.74 -18.55
C THR A 551 -26.67 -5.76 -17.50
N GLY A 552 -25.54 -6.07 -16.87
CA GLY A 552 -25.04 -5.34 -15.72
C GLY A 552 -25.79 -5.71 -14.43
N THR A 553 -26.33 -6.93 -14.32
CA THR A 553 -27.10 -7.39 -13.15
C THR A 553 -26.23 -8.17 -12.17
N LEU A 554 -26.59 -8.11 -10.88
CA LEU A 554 -25.99 -8.96 -9.85
C LEU A 554 -26.84 -10.22 -9.62
N GLY A 555 -26.19 -11.37 -9.53
CA GLY A 555 -26.75 -12.61 -8.97
C GLY A 555 -26.29 -12.81 -7.52
N TYR A 556 -26.99 -13.68 -6.76
CA TYR A 556 -26.83 -13.83 -5.31
C TYR A 556 -27.07 -12.52 -4.54
N ALA A 557 -28.34 -12.15 -4.33
CA ALA A 557 -28.71 -10.86 -3.72
C ALA A 557 -28.03 -10.56 -2.37
N ASN A 558 -27.62 -11.60 -1.62
CA ASN A 558 -26.94 -11.48 -0.33
C ASN A 558 -25.47 -11.95 -0.37
N GLY A 559 -24.91 -12.21 -1.54
CA GLY A 559 -23.63 -12.91 -1.72
C GLY A 559 -23.74 -14.41 -1.44
N VAL A 560 -22.68 -15.13 -1.76
CA VAL A 560 -22.51 -16.57 -1.52
C VAL A 560 -21.11 -16.83 -0.97
N THR A 561 -20.95 -17.86 -0.16
CA THR A 561 -19.65 -18.16 0.47
C THR A 561 -19.00 -19.40 -0.14
N VAL A 562 -17.68 -19.38 -0.29
CA VAL A 562 -16.90 -20.58 -0.63
C VAL A 562 -16.88 -21.52 0.58
N THR A 563 -17.43 -22.73 0.44
CA THR A 563 -17.52 -23.73 1.53
C THR A 563 -16.43 -24.79 1.44
N ALA A 564 -15.97 -25.10 0.23
CA ALA A 564 -14.88 -26.03 -0.01
C ALA A 564 -14.07 -25.62 -1.24
N ARG A 565 -12.83 -26.08 -1.28
CA ARG A 565 -11.94 -26.00 -2.45
C ARG A 565 -11.52 -27.41 -2.84
N TYR A 566 -11.49 -27.66 -4.14
CA TYR A 566 -10.98 -28.90 -4.72
C TYR A 566 -9.64 -28.63 -5.41
N ALA A 567 -9.00 -29.69 -5.88
CA ALA A 567 -7.81 -29.55 -6.71
C ALA A 567 -8.14 -28.71 -7.96
N PRO A 568 -7.30 -27.72 -8.34
CA PRO A 568 -7.51 -26.94 -9.54
C PRO A 568 -7.67 -27.81 -10.79
N VAL A 569 -8.55 -27.40 -11.69
CA VAL A 569 -8.89 -28.15 -12.93
C VAL A 569 -8.52 -27.32 -14.15
N THR A 570 -8.07 -27.98 -15.22
CA THR A 570 -7.78 -27.29 -16.49
C THR A 570 -9.00 -27.39 -17.41
N ILE A 571 -9.56 -26.25 -17.81
CA ILE A 571 -10.68 -26.16 -18.75
C ILE A 571 -10.25 -25.29 -19.93
N ASN A 572 -10.34 -25.81 -21.15
CA ASN A 572 -9.94 -25.10 -22.39
C ASN A 572 -8.51 -24.52 -22.34
N GLY A 573 -7.59 -25.19 -21.65
CA GLY A 573 -6.20 -24.74 -21.49
C GLY A 573 -5.96 -23.72 -20.37
N TYR A 574 -7.01 -23.33 -19.63
CA TYR A 574 -6.91 -22.42 -18.49
C TYR A 574 -6.98 -23.19 -17.18
N LEU A 575 -6.05 -22.89 -16.26
CA LEU A 575 -6.07 -23.43 -14.91
C LEU A 575 -7.12 -22.68 -14.07
N CYS A 576 -8.15 -23.40 -13.64
CA CYS A 576 -9.26 -22.88 -12.87
C CYS A 576 -9.19 -23.33 -11.42
N GLU A 577 -9.56 -22.43 -10.50
CA GLU A 577 -9.96 -22.81 -9.15
C GLU A 577 -11.29 -23.55 -9.20
N ASP A 578 -11.41 -24.64 -8.45
CA ASP A 578 -12.63 -25.45 -8.37
C ASP A 578 -13.21 -25.33 -6.96
N VAL A 579 -14.35 -24.66 -6.85
CA VAL A 579 -14.90 -24.20 -5.57
C VAL A 579 -16.36 -24.64 -5.38
N GLU A 580 -16.69 -25.03 -4.15
CA GLU A 580 -18.06 -25.29 -3.71
C GLU A 580 -18.62 -24.02 -3.05
N LEU A 581 -19.86 -23.68 -3.39
CA LEU A 581 -20.59 -22.52 -2.89
C LEU A 581 -21.65 -22.93 -1.86
N SER A 582 -21.94 -22.04 -0.92
CA SER A 582 -22.92 -22.29 0.15
C SER A 582 -24.37 -22.45 -0.31
N SER A 583 -24.69 -22.03 -1.54
CA SER A 583 -26.04 -22.11 -2.10
C SER A 583 -26.04 -22.01 -3.62
N THR A 584 -27.05 -22.59 -4.25
CA THR A 584 -27.33 -22.45 -5.69
C THR A 584 -27.75 -21.02 -6.04
N PRO A 585 -27.33 -20.45 -7.18
CA PRO A 585 -27.80 -19.15 -7.64
C PRO A 585 -29.29 -19.19 -7.98
N ALA A 586 -30.00 -18.09 -7.74
CA ALA A 586 -31.41 -17.97 -8.14
C ALA A 586 -31.60 -17.91 -9.67
N ALA A 587 -30.57 -17.50 -10.41
CA ALA A 587 -30.55 -17.45 -11.86
C ALA A 587 -29.60 -18.52 -12.42
N THR A 588 -29.89 -19.02 -13.63
CA THR A 588 -28.99 -19.93 -14.35
C THR A 588 -27.68 -19.22 -14.68
N ILE A 589 -26.55 -19.82 -14.28
CA ILE A 589 -25.22 -19.32 -14.66
C ILE A 589 -24.95 -19.67 -16.12
N VAL A 590 -24.53 -18.68 -16.89
CA VAL A 590 -24.00 -18.88 -18.24
C VAL A 590 -22.48 -18.96 -18.16
N VAL A 591 -21.94 -20.15 -18.36
CA VAL A 591 -20.49 -20.38 -18.39
C VAL A 591 -19.88 -19.87 -19.70
N GLY A 592 -18.62 -19.43 -19.67
CA GLY A 592 -17.87 -19.03 -20.85
C GLY A 592 -17.02 -17.78 -20.64
N TRP A 593 -16.20 -17.49 -21.65
CA TRP A 593 -15.19 -16.44 -21.58
C TRP A 593 -15.78 -15.04 -21.39
N ASP A 594 -16.86 -14.71 -22.11
CA ASP A 594 -17.50 -13.39 -22.10
C ASP A 594 -18.85 -13.38 -21.34
N ASN A 595 -19.18 -14.48 -20.66
CA ASN A 595 -20.46 -14.66 -19.97
C ASN A 595 -20.37 -14.27 -18.49
N ASP A 596 -21.10 -14.93 -17.59
CA ASP A 596 -21.15 -14.56 -16.18
C ASP A 596 -19.77 -14.63 -15.51
N LYS A 597 -19.58 -13.73 -14.55
CA LYS A 597 -18.31 -13.52 -13.83
C LYS A 597 -18.53 -13.65 -12.33
N MET A 598 -17.55 -14.20 -11.64
CA MET A 598 -17.55 -14.30 -10.19
C MET A 598 -16.56 -13.32 -9.59
N PHE A 599 -17.07 -12.36 -8.83
CA PHE A 599 -16.26 -11.37 -8.13
C PHE A 599 -16.22 -11.66 -6.64
N SER A 600 -15.05 -11.46 -6.03
CA SER A 600 -14.98 -11.32 -4.58
C SER A 600 -15.59 -9.98 -4.15
N ILE A 601 -16.20 -9.93 -2.96
CA ILE A 601 -16.52 -8.67 -2.28
C ILE A 601 -15.65 -8.44 -1.04
N ASP A 602 -14.80 -9.41 -0.70
CA ASP A 602 -13.82 -9.32 0.39
C ASP A 602 -12.45 -8.85 -0.09
N CYS A 603 -12.13 -9.10 -1.37
CA CYS A 603 -10.83 -8.83 -1.98
C CYS A 603 -11.00 -7.99 -3.25
N THR A 604 -11.41 -6.73 -3.08
CA THR A 604 -11.52 -5.71 -4.15
C THR A 604 -10.77 -4.42 -3.81
N GLY A 605 -10.00 -4.42 -2.73
CA GLY A 605 -9.34 -3.23 -2.19
C GLY A 605 -10.27 -2.37 -1.33
N ASN A 606 -11.02 -2.99 -0.40
CA ASN A 606 -11.94 -2.28 0.50
C ASN A 606 -11.22 -1.31 1.45
N ASN A 607 -11.88 -0.24 1.87
CA ASN A 607 -11.32 0.75 2.80
C ASN A 607 -10.04 1.43 2.26
N TYR A 608 -9.94 1.67 0.94
CA TYR A 608 -8.82 2.43 0.37
C TYR A 608 -8.85 3.90 0.82
N LEU A 609 -7.67 4.50 0.98
CA LEU A 609 -7.50 5.91 1.31
C LEU A 609 -6.54 6.56 0.33
N ILE A 610 -7.03 7.50 -0.48
CA ILE A 610 -6.22 8.32 -1.38
C ILE A 610 -6.28 9.76 -0.88
N LYS A 611 -5.19 10.23 -0.27
CA LYS A 611 -5.20 11.47 0.50
C LYS A 611 -3.97 12.35 0.33
N ASP A 612 -4.19 13.66 0.25
CA ASP A 612 -3.12 14.68 0.21
C ASP A 612 -2.12 14.42 -0.95
N CYS A 613 -2.60 13.91 -2.10
CA CYS A 613 -1.78 13.57 -3.27
C CYS A 613 -1.93 14.59 -4.42
N ILE A 614 -0.94 14.61 -5.31
CA ILE A 614 -0.92 15.42 -6.52
C ILE A 614 -0.90 14.49 -7.75
N PHE A 615 -1.86 14.66 -8.65
CA PHE A 615 -1.95 13.97 -9.93
C PHE A 615 -1.89 15.01 -11.04
N ARG A 616 -0.86 14.97 -11.89
CA ARG A 616 -0.72 15.98 -12.94
C ARG A 616 -0.20 15.44 -14.27
N ASN A 617 -0.76 15.96 -15.35
CA ASN A 617 -0.24 15.77 -16.72
C ASN A 617 -0.09 14.30 -17.14
N SER A 618 -0.76 13.37 -16.45
CA SER A 618 -0.71 11.95 -16.76
C SER A 618 -1.72 11.59 -17.84
N ARG A 619 -1.37 10.57 -18.63
CA ARG A 619 -2.34 9.80 -19.39
C ARG A 619 -3.16 8.94 -18.41
N GLY A 620 -4.39 8.57 -18.75
CA GLY A 620 -5.30 7.84 -17.86
C GLY A 620 -6.11 8.71 -16.90
N ARG A 621 -6.69 8.05 -15.90
CA ARG A 621 -7.48 8.64 -14.81
C ARG A 621 -6.58 9.06 -13.65
N GLY A 622 -7.08 9.91 -12.76
CA GLY A 622 -6.39 10.17 -11.48
C GLY A 622 -6.52 8.98 -10.54
N VAL A 623 -7.77 8.64 -10.20
CA VAL A 623 -8.12 7.45 -9.41
C VAL A 623 -9.17 6.63 -10.14
N LEU A 624 -8.90 5.35 -10.41
CA LEU A 624 -9.90 4.31 -10.68
C LEU A 624 -10.12 3.50 -9.39
N GLY A 625 -11.23 3.72 -8.69
CA GLY A 625 -11.44 3.21 -7.33
C GLY A 625 -12.55 2.20 -7.20
N ASN A 626 -12.32 0.93 -7.58
CA ASN A 626 -13.31 -0.15 -7.60
C ASN A 626 -13.23 -1.02 -6.32
N GLY A 627 -13.80 -0.51 -5.23
CA GLY A 627 -13.88 -1.21 -3.94
C GLY A 627 -14.99 -0.63 -3.05
N PHE A 628 -15.15 -1.15 -1.84
CA PHE A 628 -16.11 -0.64 -0.86
C PHE A 628 -15.45 0.31 0.15
N TYR A 629 -16.21 1.29 0.65
CA TYR A 629 -15.81 2.17 1.76
C TYR A 629 -14.54 3.01 1.54
N GLY A 630 -14.23 3.33 0.28
CA GLY A 630 -13.06 4.12 -0.09
C GLY A 630 -13.21 5.62 0.13
N VAL A 631 -12.08 6.30 0.37
CA VAL A 631 -12.01 7.75 0.59
C VAL A 631 -10.97 8.39 -0.33
N VAL A 632 -11.41 9.32 -1.17
CA VAL A 632 -10.57 10.18 -2.01
C VAL A 632 -10.69 11.60 -1.51
N THR A 633 -9.68 12.09 -0.77
CA THR A 633 -9.77 13.38 -0.07
C THR A 633 -8.55 14.26 -0.17
N ASN A 634 -8.75 15.58 -0.25
CA ASN A 634 -7.67 16.58 -0.23
C ASN A 634 -6.62 16.41 -1.34
N ASN A 635 -6.99 15.85 -2.49
CA ASN A 635 -6.06 15.67 -3.60
C ASN A 635 -6.18 16.80 -4.62
N THR A 636 -5.11 17.00 -5.39
CA THR A 636 -5.10 17.91 -6.55
C THR A 636 -4.95 17.09 -7.84
N PHE A 637 -5.87 17.29 -8.78
CA PHE A 637 -5.87 16.66 -10.10
C PHE A 637 -5.78 17.75 -11.16
N THR A 638 -4.79 17.65 -12.06
CA THR A 638 -4.61 18.68 -13.09
C THR A 638 -4.16 18.10 -14.42
N GLY A 639 -4.84 18.44 -15.51
CA GLY A 639 -4.33 18.15 -16.87
C GLY A 639 -4.30 16.67 -17.23
N LEU A 640 -5.21 15.86 -16.67
CA LEU A 640 -5.26 14.41 -16.94
C LEU A 640 -5.98 14.10 -18.25
N SER A 641 -5.56 13.05 -18.95
CA SER A 641 -6.21 12.67 -20.22
C SER A 641 -7.63 12.14 -20.06
N ASN A 642 -7.99 11.63 -18.87
CA ASN A 642 -9.31 11.10 -18.53
C ASN A 642 -9.85 11.71 -17.21
N SER A 643 -10.92 11.16 -16.62
CA SER A 643 -11.52 11.65 -15.37
C SER A 643 -10.51 11.76 -14.24
N ALA A 644 -10.66 12.77 -13.39
CA ALA A 644 -9.88 12.90 -12.16
C ALA A 644 -10.18 11.74 -11.20
N VAL A 645 -11.47 11.43 -11.02
CA VAL A 645 -11.92 10.30 -10.21
C VAL A 645 -12.94 9.50 -11.01
N ARG A 646 -12.71 8.19 -11.16
CA ARG A 646 -13.60 7.23 -11.78
C ARG A 646 -13.91 6.11 -10.78
N ILE A 647 -15.19 5.96 -10.43
CA ILE A 647 -15.73 4.90 -9.58
C ILE A 647 -16.65 4.07 -10.46
N ALA A 648 -16.08 3.10 -11.17
CA ALA A 648 -16.82 2.27 -12.11
C ALA A 648 -16.09 0.98 -12.45
N ASN A 649 -16.84 -0.12 -12.50
CA ASN A 649 -16.32 -1.39 -13.01
C ASN A 649 -15.93 -1.27 -14.49
N GLY A 650 -14.82 -1.90 -14.85
CA GLY A 650 -14.44 -2.21 -16.20
C GLY A 650 -15.10 -3.52 -16.64
N SER A 651 -16.35 -3.44 -17.10
CA SER A 651 -17.11 -4.62 -17.54
C SER A 651 -16.45 -5.37 -18.70
N TYR A 652 -15.62 -4.68 -19.50
CA TYR A 652 -14.77 -5.27 -20.53
C TYR A 652 -13.47 -5.86 -19.97
N TRP A 653 -12.88 -5.20 -18.97
CA TRP A 653 -11.57 -5.51 -18.41
C TRP A 653 -11.61 -6.59 -17.32
N ASP A 654 -12.80 -7.07 -16.95
CA ASP A 654 -13.01 -7.92 -15.77
C ASP A 654 -12.44 -7.27 -14.47
N GLU A 655 -12.48 -5.93 -14.38
CA GLU A 655 -12.05 -5.15 -13.21
C GLU A 655 -13.27 -4.58 -12.49
N GLY A 656 -13.58 -4.99 -11.27
CA GLY A 656 -14.85 -4.60 -10.64
C GLY A 656 -15.19 -5.39 -9.38
N LEU A 657 -16.36 -5.26 -8.77
CA LEU A 657 -17.68 -5.37 -9.41
C LEU A 657 -18.54 -4.10 -9.38
N VAL A 658 -18.71 -3.49 -8.20
CA VAL A 658 -19.41 -2.23 -7.96
C VAL A 658 -18.83 -1.61 -6.69
N SER A 659 -19.01 -0.30 -6.52
CA SER A 659 -18.55 0.38 -5.32
C SER A 659 -19.72 0.84 -4.45
N LYS A 660 -19.58 0.74 -3.13
CA LYS A 660 -20.52 1.35 -2.17
C LYS A 660 -19.80 2.00 -1.00
N GLY A 661 -20.36 3.08 -0.49
CA GLY A 661 -19.82 3.79 0.67
C GLY A 661 -18.61 4.68 0.35
N ILE A 662 -18.52 5.20 -0.88
CA ILE A 662 -17.38 6.01 -1.32
C ILE A 662 -17.53 7.47 -0.92
N SER A 663 -16.44 8.10 -0.48
CA SER A 663 -16.37 9.53 -0.21
C SER A 663 -15.33 10.23 -1.06
N ILE A 664 -15.76 11.16 -1.92
CA ILE A 664 -14.94 12.01 -2.77
C ILE A 664 -15.09 13.43 -2.22
N LYS A 665 -14.12 13.90 -1.43
CA LYS A 665 -14.28 15.17 -0.71
C LYS A 665 -13.06 16.09 -0.69
N ASN A 666 -13.29 17.39 -0.67
CA ASN A 666 -12.24 18.41 -0.54
C ASN A 666 -11.14 18.32 -1.63
N ASN A 667 -11.42 17.76 -2.80
CA ASN A 667 -10.45 17.66 -3.89
C ASN A 667 -10.48 18.92 -4.76
N THR A 668 -9.34 19.27 -5.35
CA THR A 668 -9.22 20.32 -6.38
C THR A 668 -8.96 19.66 -7.72
N ILE A 669 -9.81 19.92 -8.70
CA ILE A 669 -9.81 19.25 -10.00
C ILE A 669 -9.82 20.30 -11.09
N THR A 670 -8.87 20.27 -12.02
CA THR A 670 -8.72 21.29 -13.07
C THR A 670 -8.27 20.69 -14.40
N ASP A 671 -8.96 21.01 -15.49
CA ASP A 671 -8.55 20.65 -16.84
C ASP A 671 -8.30 19.12 -17.05
N CYS A 672 -9.09 18.25 -16.42
CA CYS A 672 -9.05 16.80 -16.66
C CYS A 672 -10.03 16.37 -17.76
N GLY A 673 -9.76 15.23 -18.41
CA GLY A 673 -10.53 14.69 -19.53
C GLY A 673 -10.08 15.28 -20.88
N LEU A 674 -8.76 15.30 -21.13
CA LEU A 674 -8.17 15.93 -22.31
C LEU A 674 -8.06 15.03 -23.55
N SER A 675 -8.24 13.72 -23.45
CA SER A 675 -8.13 12.82 -24.62
C SER A 675 -9.36 12.85 -25.50
N MET A 676 -9.20 12.67 -26.82
CA MET A 676 -10.31 12.63 -27.76
C MET A 676 -11.31 11.53 -27.42
N GLY A 677 -10.83 10.34 -27.04
CA GLY A 677 -11.69 9.23 -26.62
C GLY A 677 -12.63 9.63 -25.48
N GLU A 678 -12.10 10.30 -24.46
CA GLU A 678 -12.92 10.84 -23.36
C GLU A 678 -13.85 11.95 -23.85
N ILE A 679 -13.34 12.94 -24.59
CA ILE A 679 -14.10 14.12 -25.03
C ILE A 679 -15.26 13.75 -25.94
N ALA A 680 -15.08 12.75 -26.82
CA ALA A 680 -16.10 12.25 -27.72
C ALA A 680 -17.13 11.37 -26.99
N TRP A 681 -16.76 10.79 -25.85
CA TRP A 681 -17.64 9.87 -25.12
C TRP A 681 -18.86 10.58 -24.56
N TYR A 682 -19.98 9.85 -24.57
CA TYR A 682 -21.25 10.48 -24.24
C TYR A 682 -21.35 10.83 -22.74
N TYR A 683 -20.64 10.10 -21.89
CA TYR A 683 -20.70 10.22 -20.43
C TYR A 683 -19.49 10.95 -19.82
N ALA A 684 -18.71 11.63 -20.65
CA ALA A 684 -17.43 12.25 -20.27
C ALA A 684 -17.55 13.19 -19.07
N SER A 685 -16.68 13.03 -18.07
CA SER A 685 -16.75 13.84 -16.85
C SER A 685 -15.44 13.90 -16.08
N GLN A 686 -15.30 14.91 -15.20
CA GLN A 686 -14.15 14.98 -14.30
C GLN A 686 -14.31 14.09 -13.07
N ILE A 687 -15.54 13.91 -12.58
CA ILE A 687 -15.91 12.86 -11.60
C ILE A 687 -16.94 11.94 -12.24
N PHE A 688 -16.56 10.69 -12.45
CA PHE A 688 -17.37 9.66 -13.09
C PHE A 688 -17.73 8.56 -12.09
N VAL A 689 -19.02 8.33 -11.87
CA VAL A 689 -19.54 7.30 -10.97
C VAL A 689 -20.52 6.45 -11.76
N ALA A 690 -20.21 5.19 -12.05
CA ALA A 690 -21.16 4.33 -12.77
C ALA A 690 -21.04 2.85 -12.42
N ALA A 691 -22.14 2.11 -12.59
CA ALA A 691 -22.06 0.68 -12.87
C ALA A 691 -22.29 0.46 -14.37
N LEU A 692 -21.37 -0.26 -15.01
CA LEU A 692 -21.28 -0.42 -16.46
C LEU A 692 -21.54 -1.88 -16.88
N LYS A 693 -21.96 -2.06 -18.13
CA LYS A 693 -22.27 -3.35 -18.75
C LYS A 693 -21.66 -3.46 -20.16
N GLY A 694 -21.51 -4.69 -20.61
CA GLY A 694 -21.07 -5.04 -21.96
C GLY A 694 -19.64 -4.62 -22.26
N THR A 695 -19.22 -4.85 -23.50
CA THR A 695 -17.88 -4.51 -23.98
C THR A 695 -17.71 -3.03 -24.30
N ASN A 696 -18.82 -2.32 -24.55
CA ASN A 696 -18.83 -0.88 -24.80
C ASN A 696 -18.91 -0.05 -23.51
N GLU A 697 -18.95 -0.71 -22.35
CA GLU A 697 -19.10 -0.07 -21.03
C GLU A 697 -20.30 0.88 -20.96
N ASP A 698 -21.46 0.42 -21.43
CA ASP A 698 -22.71 1.17 -21.36
C ASP A 698 -23.27 1.17 -19.93
N PRO A 699 -24.18 2.11 -19.58
CA PRO A 699 -24.96 2.05 -18.35
C PRO A 699 -25.56 0.68 -18.06
N SER A 700 -25.33 0.15 -16.85
CA SER A 700 -26.01 -1.05 -16.36
C SER A 700 -27.52 -0.85 -16.37
N THR A 701 -28.30 -1.90 -16.70
CA THR A 701 -29.77 -1.84 -16.61
C THR A 701 -30.26 -1.75 -15.17
N SER A 702 -29.46 -2.15 -14.19
CA SER A 702 -29.84 -2.22 -12.79
C SER A 702 -29.09 -1.21 -11.94
N ILE A 703 -29.77 -0.70 -10.90
CA ILE A 703 -29.17 0.19 -9.91
C ILE A 703 -28.43 -0.66 -8.88
N ILE A 704 -27.12 -0.81 -9.05
CA ILE A 704 -26.28 -1.75 -8.27
C ILE A 704 -25.11 -1.07 -7.57
N GLN A 705 -24.81 0.17 -7.93
CA GLN A 705 -23.88 1.05 -7.22
C GLN A 705 -24.65 1.95 -6.24
N GLY A 706 -23.98 2.52 -5.23
CA GLY A 706 -24.65 3.50 -4.39
C GLY A 706 -23.94 3.91 -3.11
N SER A 707 -24.60 4.71 -2.29
CA SER A 707 -24.02 5.27 -1.05
C SER A 707 -22.73 6.04 -1.34
N ILE A 708 -22.81 7.00 -2.28
CA ILE A 708 -21.68 7.79 -2.74
C ILE A 708 -21.83 9.23 -2.26
N SER A 709 -20.77 9.82 -1.72
CA SER A 709 -20.73 11.23 -1.31
C SER A 709 -19.68 11.99 -2.12
N ILE A 710 -20.09 13.08 -2.77
CA ILE A 710 -19.24 13.99 -3.52
C ILE A 710 -19.39 15.36 -2.87
N THR A 711 -18.45 15.72 -1.99
CA THR A 711 -18.64 16.89 -1.11
C THR A 711 -17.47 17.86 -1.08
N ASN A 712 -17.77 19.17 -1.07
CA ASN A 712 -16.78 20.24 -0.91
C ASN A 712 -15.61 20.18 -1.91
N ASN A 713 -15.81 19.63 -3.11
CA ASN A 713 -14.80 19.61 -4.15
C ASN A 713 -14.83 20.94 -4.93
N THR A 714 -13.66 21.36 -5.44
CA THR A 714 -13.53 22.44 -6.41
C THR A 714 -13.25 21.83 -7.78
N ILE A 715 -14.13 22.03 -8.75
CA ILE A 715 -14.04 21.43 -10.09
C ILE A 715 -14.03 22.54 -11.13
N THR A 716 -12.96 22.60 -11.92
CA THR A 716 -12.74 23.67 -12.90
C THR A 716 -12.55 23.13 -14.31
N ASN A 717 -13.20 23.76 -15.29
CA ASN A 717 -12.98 23.57 -16.73
C ASN A 717 -13.26 22.16 -17.31
N TRP A 718 -14.33 21.49 -16.88
CA TRP A 718 -14.67 20.16 -17.40
C TRP A 718 -14.96 20.13 -18.92
N PRO A 719 -14.69 18.99 -19.61
CA PRO A 719 -14.84 18.87 -21.07
C PRO A 719 -16.31 18.79 -21.49
N ARG A 720 -17.13 18.05 -20.73
CA ARG A 720 -18.57 17.90 -20.96
C ARG A 720 -19.41 18.10 -19.70
N ASN A 721 -19.34 17.15 -18.76
CA ASN A 721 -20.00 17.19 -17.47
C ASN A 721 -18.95 17.40 -16.36
N ALA A 722 -19.31 18.11 -15.29
CA ALA A 722 -18.47 18.16 -14.09
C ALA A 722 -18.55 16.80 -13.36
N ILE A 723 -19.77 16.30 -13.19
CA ILE A 723 -20.09 15.06 -12.49
C ILE A 723 -21.05 14.23 -13.35
N TYR A 724 -20.73 12.96 -13.56
CA TYR A 724 -21.62 11.97 -14.14
C TYR A 724 -21.89 10.86 -13.11
N VAL A 725 -23.15 10.52 -12.90
CA VAL A 725 -23.57 9.44 -12.01
C VAL A 725 -24.53 8.53 -12.76
N CYS A 726 -24.27 7.23 -12.73
CA CYS A 726 -25.06 6.24 -13.43
C CYS A 726 -25.33 4.98 -12.59
N SER A 727 -26.51 4.39 -12.76
CA SER A 727 -26.86 3.08 -12.18
C SER A 727 -26.61 3.02 -10.66
N SER A 728 -26.88 4.14 -9.99
CA SER A 728 -26.51 4.39 -8.59
C SER A 728 -27.70 4.83 -7.73
N ASP A 729 -27.74 4.32 -6.50
CA ASP A 729 -28.69 4.73 -5.46
C ASP A 729 -28.01 5.55 -4.35
N SER A 730 -28.76 6.41 -3.67
CA SER A 730 -28.31 7.08 -2.44
C SER A 730 -27.01 7.88 -2.63
N VAL A 731 -27.03 8.84 -3.56
CA VAL A 731 -25.87 9.70 -3.85
C VAL A 731 -26.09 11.11 -3.32
N THR A 732 -25.11 11.65 -2.61
CA THR A 732 -25.11 13.02 -2.10
C THR A 732 -24.04 13.85 -2.80
N ILE A 733 -24.46 14.94 -3.44
CA ILE A 733 -23.59 15.95 -4.06
C ILE A 733 -23.79 17.25 -3.30
N SER A 734 -22.84 17.63 -2.44
CA SER A 734 -23.04 18.76 -1.54
C SER A 734 -21.84 19.68 -1.33
N GLY A 735 -22.06 20.99 -1.32
CA GLY A 735 -21.01 21.96 -0.99
C GLY A 735 -19.93 22.13 -2.06
N ASN A 736 -20.10 21.56 -3.25
CA ASN A 736 -19.09 21.64 -4.31
C ASN A 736 -19.11 23.01 -4.99
N THR A 737 -17.93 23.49 -5.39
CA THR A 737 -17.75 24.68 -6.22
C THR A 737 -17.35 24.24 -7.62
N MET A 738 -18.14 24.58 -8.63
CA MET A 738 -17.94 24.15 -10.01
C MET A 738 -17.86 25.37 -10.92
N THR A 739 -16.74 25.56 -11.62
CA THR A 739 -16.58 26.70 -12.54
C THR A 739 -16.08 26.25 -13.91
N ASN A 740 -16.78 26.62 -14.98
CA ASN A 740 -16.30 26.46 -16.35
C ASN A 740 -16.15 27.85 -16.98
N TYR A 741 -14.90 28.26 -17.23
CA TYR A 741 -14.60 29.56 -17.82
C TYR A 741 -14.79 29.53 -19.34
N TYR A 742 -15.16 30.66 -19.93
CA TYR A 742 -15.18 30.85 -21.38
C TYR A 742 -14.47 32.16 -21.79
N PRO A 743 -13.53 32.13 -22.75
CA PRO A 743 -13.03 30.93 -23.44
C PRO A 743 -12.26 29.99 -22.50
N SER A 744 -12.36 28.68 -22.72
CA SER A 744 -11.74 27.65 -21.87
C SER A 744 -10.35 27.24 -22.36
N THR A 745 -9.48 26.79 -21.45
CA THR A 745 -8.09 26.34 -21.71
C THR A 745 -7.97 24.93 -22.31
N GLY A 746 -9.07 24.19 -22.48
CA GLY A 746 -9.07 22.80 -22.97
C GLY A 746 -10.22 22.49 -23.94
N PRO A 747 -10.13 21.36 -24.67
CA PRO A 747 -11.12 20.93 -25.64
C PRO A 747 -12.45 20.61 -24.95
N LYS A 748 -13.55 20.88 -25.66
CA LYS A 748 -14.91 20.61 -25.19
C LYS A 748 -15.55 19.55 -26.05
N SER A 749 -16.42 18.74 -25.43
CA SER A 749 -17.17 17.70 -26.14
C SER A 749 -17.93 18.30 -27.32
N PRO A 750 -17.84 17.70 -28.53
CA PRO A 750 -18.63 18.09 -29.68
C PRO A 750 -20.10 17.69 -29.55
N ASN A 751 -20.43 16.78 -28.61
CA ASN A 751 -21.79 16.33 -28.38
C ASN A 751 -22.71 17.47 -27.95
N SER A 752 -23.91 17.48 -28.54
CA SER A 752 -24.91 18.53 -28.45
C SER A 752 -25.58 18.69 -27.08
N TRP A 753 -25.32 17.77 -26.13
CA TRP A 753 -25.98 17.71 -24.81
C TRP A 753 -24.98 17.97 -23.68
N ARG A 754 -25.19 19.05 -22.92
CA ARG A 754 -24.31 19.46 -21.82
C ARG A 754 -25.10 19.56 -20.51
N GLY A 755 -25.01 18.52 -19.69
CA GLY A 755 -25.39 18.58 -18.27
C GLY A 755 -24.17 18.97 -17.45
N ILE A 756 -24.31 19.85 -16.46
CA ILE A 756 -23.21 20.08 -15.52
C ILE A 756 -23.08 18.86 -14.60
N MET A 757 -24.22 18.41 -14.08
CA MET A 757 -24.39 17.15 -13.38
C MET A 757 -25.40 16.29 -14.14
N PHE A 758 -25.03 15.06 -14.46
CA PHE A 758 -25.87 14.13 -15.22
C PHE A 758 -26.12 12.87 -14.39
N PHE A 759 -27.40 12.53 -14.22
CA PHE A 759 -27.89 11.33 -13.53
C PHE A 759 -28.56 10.37 -14.53
N ASP A 760 -28.02 9.17 -14.73
CA ASP A 760 -28.57 8.16 -15.64
C ASP A 760 -28.94 6.89 -14.86
N ASN A 761 -30.17 6.39 -15.01
CA ASN A 761 -30.64 5.20 -14.30
C ASN A 761 -30.36 5.24 -12.78
N CYS A 762 -30.78 6.31 -12.10
CA CYS A 762 -30.46 6.55 -10.70
C CYS A 762 -31.72 6.59 -9.80
N SER A 763 -31.50 6.37 -8.50
CA SER A 763 -32.51 6.58 -7.46
C SER A 763 -31.91 7.34 -6.27
N ASN A 764 -32.73 8.15 -5.58
CA ASN A 764 -32.37 8.86 -4.35
C ASN A 764 -31.07 9.68 -4.47
N ILE A 765 -31.13 10.75 -5.25
CA ILE A 765 -30.02 11.71 -5.42
C ILE A 765 -30.35 12.99 -4.65
N ALA A 766 -29.40 13.46 -3.83
CA ALA A 766 -29.49 14.73 -3.13
C ALA A 766 -28.41 15.69 -3.62
N VAL A 767 -28.82 16.81 -4.22
CA VAL A 767 -27.95 17.90 -4.71
C VAL A 767 -28.18 19.12 -3.83
N THR A 768 -27.24 19.47 -2.95
CA THR A 768 -27.47 20.53 -1.96
C THR A 768 -26.29 21.48 -1.77
N ARG A 769 -26.53 22.78 -1.66
CA ARG A 769 -25.50 23.78 -1.32
C ARG A 769 -24.30 23.83 -2.28
N ASN A 770 -24.48 23.46 -3.54
CA ASN A 770 -23.43 23.58 -4.57
C ASN A 770 -23.46 24.98 -5.18
N THR A 771 -22.28 25.49 -5.55
CA THR A 771 -22.13 26.74 -6.31
C THR A 771 -21.62 26.41 -7.69
N VAL A 772 -22.33 26.83 -8.73
CA VAL A 772 -21.98 26.56 -10.12
C VAL A 772 -21.93 27.84 -10.92
N ILE A 773 -20.83 28.03 -11.64
CA ILE A 773 -20.63 29.10 -12.61
C ILE A 773 -20.26 28.45 -13.95
N ASP A 774 -21.14 28.49 -14.94
CA ASP A 774 -20.86 27.95 -16.28
C ASP A 774 -20.97 29.05 -17.33
N GLN A 775 -19.82 29.54 -17.77
CA GLN A 775 -19.72 30.63 -18.74
C GLN A 775 -19.74 30.12 -20.19
N ARG A 776 -19.85 28.80 -20.42
CA ARG A 776 -19.92 28.26 -21.78
C ARG A 776 -21.14 28.85 -22.52
N PRO A 777 -21.02 29.16 -23.83
CA PRO A 777 -22.11 29.77 -24.59
C PRO A 777 -23.31 28.82 -24.71
N SER A 778 -24.51 29.40 -24.76
CA SER A 778 -25.77 28.67 -24.86
C SER A 778 -26.16 28.28 -26.29
N SER A 779 -25.54 28.87 -27.34
CA SER A 779 -25.86 28.66 -28.76
C SER A 779 -24.71 28.03 -29.59
N GLY A 780 -25.07 27.13 -30.52
CA GLY A 780 -24.24 26.32 -31.43
C GLY A 780 -25.02 25.07 -31.91
N THR A 781 -24.38 24.02 -32.44
CA THR A 781 -24.97 22.68 -32.80
C THR A 781 -25.64 21.92 -31.62
N TYR A 782 -25.86 22.60 -30.49
CA TYR A 782 -26.21 22.06 -29.18
C TYR A 782 -27.70 22.29 -28.90
N LEU A 783 -28.49 21.21 -28.86
CA LEU A 783 -29.96 21.26 -28.85
C LEU A 783 -30.56 21.31 -27.43
N ILE A 784 -29.81 20.93 -26.38
CA ILE A 784 -30.32 20.83 -24.99
C ILE A 784 -29.20 21.17 -23.98
N ASN A 785 -29.40 22.20 -23.16
CA ASN A 785 -28.45 22.62 -22.13
C ASN A 785 -29.10 22.69 -20.73
N GLY A 786 -28.44 22.30 -19.64
CA GLY A 786 -28.99 22.55 -18.29
C GLY A 786 -28.08 22.09 -17.16
N VAL A 787 -28.45 22.44 -15.92
CA VAL A 787 -27.61 22.20 -14.75
C VAL A 787 -27.68 20.75 -14.29
N LEU A 788 -28.90 20.23 -14.10
CA LEU A 788 -29.16 18.88 -13.62
C LEU A 788 -29.93 18.08 -14.68
N PHE A 789 -29.32 17.04 -15.23
CA PHE A 789 -29.98 16.13 -16.17
C PHE A 789 -30.36 14.84 -15.47
N ARG A 790 -31.56 14.33 -15.75
CA ARG A 790 -31.95 12.98 -15.33
C ARG A 790 -32.56 12.17 -16.48
N LYS A 791 -32.08 10.93 -16.63
CA LYS A 791 -32.55 9.91 -17.58
C LYS A 791 -32.82 8.61 -16.83
N GLY A 792 -33.92 7.91 -17.14
CA GLY A 792 -34.24 6.62 -16.53
C GLY A 792 -34.36 6.65 -15.00
N PHE A 793 -34.74 7.80 -14.43
CA PHE A 793 -34.74 8.04 -12.99
C PHE A 793 -35.97 7.42 -12.33
N THR A 794 -35.79 6.63 -11.27
CA THR A 794 -36.89 5.86 -10.63
C THR A 794 -37.19 6.26 -9.18
N GLY A 795 -36.41 7.18 -8.59
CA GLY A 795 -36.56 7.62 -7.20
C GLY A 795 -36.68 9.13 -7.01
N ASN A 796 -36.25 9.62 -5.86
CA ASN A 796 -36.28 11.06 -5.53
C ASN A 796 -35.00 11.78 -5.99
N LEU A 797 -35.18 12.97 -6.56
CA LEU A 797 -34.11 13.95 -6.78
C LEU A 797 -34.43 15.16 -5.90
N THR A 798 -33.66 15.36 -4.84
CA THR A 798 -33.82 16.51 -3.94
C THR A 798 -32.79 17.57 -4.29
N GLU A 799 -33.26 18.78 -4.58
CA GLU A 799 -32.43 19.95 -4.86
C GLU A 799 -32.75 21.02 -3.82
N SER A 800 -31.75 21.52 -3.08
CA SER A 800 -31.95 22.65 -2.16
C SER A 800 -30.68 23.44 -1.87
N GLY A 801 -30.84 24.76 -1.78
CA GLY A 801 -29.78 25.69 -1.39
C GLY A 801 -28.62 25.80 -2.38
N ASN A 802 -28.78 25.34 -3.63
CA ASN A 802 -27.75 25.50 -4.66
C ASN A 802 -27.82 26.90 -5.29
N SER A 803 -26.67 27.38 -5.77
CA SER A 803 -26.56 28.62 -6.55
C SER A 803 -26.00 28.29 -7.93
N PHE A 804 -26.76 28.64 -8.98
CA PHE A 804 -26.38 28.39 -10.37
C PHE A 804 -26.33 29.72 -11.13
N THR A 805 -25.19 30.01 -11.72
CA THR A 805 -24.96 31.13 -12.63
C THR A 805 -24.51 30.57 -13.97
N ASP A 806 -25.42 30.49 -14.92
CA ASP A 806 -25.18 29.88 -16.23
C ASP A 806 -25.96 30.60 -17.34
N ASN A 807 -25.62 30.27 -18.59
CA ASN A 807 -26.24 30.88 -19.77
C ASN A 807 -27.50 30.12 -20.27
N TYR A 808 -28.01 29.14 -19.53
CA TYR A 808 -29.08 28.25 -19.99
C TYR A 808 -30.48 28.78 -19.61
N SER A 809 -31.41 28.75 -20.56
CA SER A 809 -32.79 29.21 -20.32
C SER A 809 -33.70 28.09 -19.81
N GLY A 810 -34.39 28.26 -18.68
CA GLY A 810 -35.44 27.36 -18.19
C GLY A 810 -35.16 26.74 -16.82
N ASN A 811 -35.84 25.63 -16.49
CA ASN A 811 -35.66 24.96 -15.20
C ASN A 811 -34.27 24.33 -15.06
N ASN A 812 -33.72 24.37 -13.85
CA ASN A 812 -32.42 23.79 -13.51
C ASN A 812 -32.40 22.26 -13.69
N ILE A 813 -33.53 21.60 -13.43
CA ILE A 813 -33.73 20.16 -13.63
C ILE A 813 -34.35 19.92 -15.00
N ARG A 814 -33.72 19.05 -15.80
CA ARG A 814 -34.23 18.62 -17.10
C ARG A 814 -34.38 17.11 -17.17
N ASP A 815 -35.58 16.68 -17.50
CA ASP A 815 -35.90 15.32 -17.89
C ASP A 815 -35.51 15.11 -19.36
N VAL A 816 -34.57 14.19 -19.60
CA VAL A 816 -34.12 13.82 -20.95
C VAL A 816 -34.74 12.51 -21.43
N SER A 817 -35.78 12.01 -20.75
CA SER A 817 -36.49 10.77 -21.10
C SER A 817 -37.22 10.79 -22.45
N SER A 818 -37.36 11.97 -23.07
CA SER A 818 -38.03 12.18 -24.36
C SER A 818 -37.09 12.43 -25.53
N TYR A 819 -35.78 12.27 -25.36
CA TYR A 819 -34.76 12.61 -26.36
C TYR A 819 -33.82 11.45 -26.70
#